data_AF-A0A286C7G7-F1
#
_entry.id   AF-A0A286C7G7-F1
#
_cell.length_a   1.000
_cell.length_b   1.000
_cell.length_c   1.000
_cell.angle_alpha   90.00
_cell.angle_beta   90.00
_cell.angle_gamma   90.00
#
_symmetry.space_group_name_H-M   'P 1'
#
loop_
_entity.id
_entity.type
_entity.pdbx_description
1 polymer ?
#
loop_
_entity_poly.entity_id
_entity_poly.type
_entity_poly.pdbx_seq_one_letter_code
_entity_poly.pdbx_strand_id
1 'polypeptide(L)'
;MAAFRIAGFSGLVPRLAKQLLGPSQAQIATNCILTSGDLRPRNGPLLIAAPVIDNDIKSMFRMEKDGNEKWLAWDKDVDVARSPIADNVDRRFYYTGDGEPRVSNYDTATAGVGPYPSGCFVLGVSPPVTAASVSATGGTGADVTRAYVYTFVTPWGEESAPSPASTLATGKESGATWALTGLDTAPPNSGTVTAAVKDTPSAGYVEITLDTVFGLREGETLTFAAVAGMTDINETFTLESVDSATNKVTIILSTTQTYTSGGTWMRQAPHNTASMNKRIYRTLTTSSGTEYHYVVTISAITTTYDDTASDETVALGEVLPSTTWLMPPADMKGIIIMANGIACGFFGNEICFSEPFKPYAWPTAYRQTYDQDIVAIGVIGTTLVGMTKGNPFTITGVEPVTMGGGMEKMGVAWPCMAKRGVASFAFGVGYPAPQGLVIAGVSTDIVTKDLFTQKEWAELNPDTFIAASADNRYYCGYTVDDSSLMFVIDKAESASFIKVNQKITAIWADPWTGKLYVAADKKIYHWEGDVGTKLSYEWKSKKFITAPPINYGAAKIDADFDMTEAEQSGASSSQDAIIAANQALMTSGETNDGLADQYLGEYEIGGDAMEALPPLSIDSLQFQLWADGQLKHTKQVTNTRAFRLPGGYKADNVEVVLSGNVKVTGVVLAETMDGLKQA
;
A
#
# COMPACT_ATOMS: atom_id res chain seq x y z
N MET A 1 -53.49 12.70 -19.39
CA MET A 1 -52.74 11.43 -19.32
C MET A 1 -51.46 11.74 -18.57
N ALA A 2 -51.27 11.16 -17.40
CA ALA A 2 -50.02 11.28 -16.68
C ALA A 2 -48.99 10.38 -17.37
N ALA A 3 -47.91 10.98 -17.84
CA ALA A 3 -46.71 10.31 -18.27
C ALA A 3 -45.53 10.95 -17.54
N PHE A 4 -44.55 10.14 -17.16
CA PHE A 4 -43.32 10.66 -16.57
C PHE A 4 -42.12 9.95 -17.14
N ARG A 5 -41.05 10.72 -17.30
CA ARG A 5 -39.75 10.27 -17.79
C ARG A 5 -38.76 10.32 -16.64
N ILE A 6 -38.04 9.21 -16.46
CA ILE A 6 -36.84 9.14 -15.64
C ILE A 6 -35.65 9.31 -16.58
N ALA A 7 -34.87 10.36 -16.37
CA ALA A 7 -33.63 10.66 -17.09
C ALA A 7 -32.63 11.33 -16.14
N GLY A 8 -31.34 11.27 -16.47
CA GLY A 8 -30.28 11.80 -15.61
C GLY A 8 -30.10 10.95 -14.35
N PHE A 9 -29.89 9.64 -14.51
CA PHE A 9 -29.75 8.69 -13.40
C PHE A 9 -28.62 9.12 -12.44
N SER A 10 -28.86 8.99 -11.12
CA SER A 10 -27.94 9.38 -10.05
C SER A 10 -27.84 8.28 -8.99
N GLY A 11 -26.83 8.34 -8.14
CA GLY A 11 -26.47 7.30 -7.18
C GLY A 11 -27.38 7.26 -5.94
N LEU A 12 -26.92 6.48 -4.95
CA LEU A 12 -27.61 6.31 -3.67
C LEU A 12 -27.41 7.52 -2.75
N VAL A 13 -28.44 7.84 -1.97
CA VAL A 13 -28.34 8.75 -0.81
C VAL A 13 -28.96 8.07 0.42
N PRO A 14 -28.19 7.25 1.16
CA PRO A 14 -28.71 6.48 2.29
C PRO A 14 -29.43 7.33 3.35
N ARG A 15 -28.89 8.51 3.66
CA ARG A 15 -29.43 9.44 4.67
C ARG A 15 -30.88 9.86 4.43
N LEU A 16 -31.37 9.84 3.19
CA LEU A 16 -32.72 10.27 2.84
C LEU A 16 -33.69 9.08 2.82
N ALA A 17 -34.86 9.26 3.41
CA ALA A 17 -35.95 8.29 3.26
C ALA A 17 -36.31 8.12 1.77
N LYS A 18 -36.69 6.90 1.38
CA LYS A 18 -36.99 6.48 -0.02
C LYS A 18 -37.94 7.39 -0.80
N GLN A 19 -38.81 8.13 -0.11
CA GLN A 19 -39.78 9.08 -0.65
C GLN A 19 -39.24 10.52 -0.81
N LEU A 20 -38.21 10.89 -0.05
CA LEU A 20 -37.56 12.20 -0.08
C LEU A 20 -36.40 12.27 -1.08
N LEU A 21 -36.09 11.15 -1.73
CA LEU A 21 -35.11 11.10 -2.81
C LEU A 21 -35.51 12.00 -3.99
N GLY A 22 -34.51 12.63 -4.60
CA GLY A 22 -34.65 13.36 -5.85
C GLY A 22 -35.13 12.46 -6.99
N PRO A 23 -35.81 12.99 -8.02
CA PRO A 23 -36.37 12.19 -9.12
C PRO A 23 -35.35 11.29 -9.84
N SER A 24 -34.08 11.69 -9.86
CA SER A 24 -32.95 10.98 -10.46
C SER A 24 -32.22 10.02 -9.52
N GLN A 25 -32.44 10.13 -8.20
CA GLN A 25 -31.68 9.39 -7.19
C GLN A 25 -32.17 7.94 -7.05
N ALA A 26 -31.24 7.07 -6.68
CA ALA A 26 -31.48 5.64 -6.58
C ALA A 26 -31.70 5.19 -5.13
N GLN A 27 -32.53 4.16 -4.96
CA GLN A 27 -32.57 3.33 -3.75
C GLN A 27 -31.52 2.21 -3.79
N ILE A 28 -31.18 1.74 -4.99
CA ILE A 28 -30.17 0.72 -5.25
C ILE A 28 -29.41 1.20 -6.49
N ALA A 29 -28.08 1.23 -6.43
CA ALA A 29 -27.22 1.48 -7.58
C ALA A 29 -25.96 0.64 -7.41
N THR A 30 -25.92 -0.48 -8.13
CA THR A 30 -24.85 -1.47 -8.03
C THR A 30 -24.22 -1.72 -9.40
N ASN A 31 -22.89 -1.79 -9.47
CA ASN A 31 -22.08 -2.04 -10.68
C ASN A 31 -22.35 -1.08 -11.86
N CYS A 32 -22.86 0.13 -11.59
CA CYS A 32 -23.18 1.11 -12.63
C CYS A 32 -22.23 2.31 -12.65
N ILE A 33 -22.15 2.96 -13.80
CA ILE A 33 -21.56 4.28 -14.02
C ILE A 33 -22.70 5.24 -14.34
N LEU A 34 -22.76 6.37 -13.63
CA LEU A 34 -23.87 7.34 -13.69
C LEU A 34 -23.41 8.76 -14.05
N THR A 35 -22.12 8.96 -14.29
CA THR A 35 -21.49 10.29 -14.41
C THR A 35 -21.98 11.12 -15.61
N SER A 36 -22.43 10.47 -16.68
CA SER A 36 -23.01 11.16 -17.84
C SER A 36 -24.52 11.37 -17.73
N GLY A 37 -25.14 10.99 -16.61
CA GLY A 37 -26.60 10.94 -16.43
C GLY A 37 -27.29 9.77 -17.14
N ASP A 38 -26.53 8.94 -17.85
CA ASP A 38 -26.99 7.65 -18.39
C ASP A 38 -26.63 6.53 -17.41
N LEU A 39 -27.40 5.45 -17.41
CA LEU A 39 -27.06 4.22 -16.69
C LEU A 39 -26.18 3.34 -17.58
N ARG A 40 -24.91 3.19 -17.21
CA ARG A 40 -23.95 2.36 -17.96
C ARG A 40 -23.42 1.22 -17.09
N PRO A 41 -23.16 0.02 -17.66
CA PRO A 41 -22.43 -1.02 -16.97
C PRO A 41 -20.99 -0.61 -16.70
N ARG A 42 -20.38 -1.22 -15.68
CA ARG A 42 -18.94 -1.22 -15.48
C ARG A 42 -18.31 -2.37 -16.24
N ASN A 43 -17.08 -2.19 -16.70
CA ASN A 43 -16.29 -3.26 -17.29
C ASN A 43 -15.80 -4.23 -16.20
N GLY A 44 -15.52 -5.48 -16.59
CA GLY A 44 -14.95 -6.48 -15.71
C GLY A 44 -13.48 -6.21 -15.37
N PRO A 45 -12.98 -6.80 -14.27
CA PRO A 45 -11.56 -6.78 -13.95
C PRO A 45 -10.76 -7.69 -14.89
N LEU A 46 -9.64 -7.19 -15.43
CA LEU A 46 -8.73 -7.97 -16.29
C LEU A 46 -7.59 -8.56 -15.46
N LEU A 47 -7.35 -9.88 -15.54
CA LEU A 47 -6.21 -10.51 -14.85
C LEU A 47 -4.88 -10.03 -15.44
N ILE A 48 -4.00 -9.49 -14.57
CA ILE A 48 -2.67 -9.00 -14.97
C ILE A 48 -1.55 -9.87 -14.41
N ALA A 49 -1.66 -10.29 -13.15
CA ALA A 49 -0.63 -11.08 -12.50
C ALA A 49 -1.20 -12.08 -11.50
N ALA A 50 -0.52 -13.22 -11.35
CA ALA A 50 -0.79 -14.23 -10.33
C ALA A 50 0.51 -14.50 -9.54
N PRO A 51 0.88 -13.63 -8.59
CA PRO A 51 2.06 -13.84 -7.75
C PRO A 51 1.93 -15.13 -6.93
N VAL A 52 3.06 -15.81 -6.69
CA VAL A 52 3.11 -16.95 -5.75
C VAL A 52 3.12 -16.39 -4.34
N ILE A 53 2.00 -16.52 -3.61
CA ILE A 53 1.86 -16.01 -2.25
C ILE A 53 0.96 -16.94 -1.43
N ASP A 54 1.31 -17.14 -0.16
CA ASP A 54 0.63 -18.11 0.71
C ASP A 54 -0.75 -17.62 1.15
N ASN A 55 -0.85 -16.33 1.47
CA ASN A 55 -2.05 -15.67 2.00
C ASN A 55 -2.61 -14.63 1.01
N ASP A 56 -3.77 -14.06 1.34
CA ASP A 56 -4.36 -12.99 0.55
C ASP A 56 -3.44 -11.75 0.46
N ILE A 57 -3.33 -11.20 -0.75
CA ILE A 57 -2.55 -9.98 -1.00
C ILE A 57 -3.18 -8.82 -0.24
N LYS A 58 -2.39 -8.17 0.62
CA LYS A 58 -2.78 -6.96 1.37
C LYS A 58 -2.15 -5.68 0.82
N SER A 59 -0.95 -5.78 0.25
CA SER A 59 -0.26 -4.68 -0.43
C SER A 59 0.32 -5.15 -1.75
N MET A 60 0.31 -4.28 -2.76
CA MET A 60 0.88 -4.57 -4.08
C MET A 60 1.60 -3.34 -4.63
N PHE A 61 2.61 -3.56 -5.47
CA PHE A 61 3.35 -2.49 -6.10
C PHE A 61 3.86 -2.89 -7.49
N ARG A 62 3.58 -2.03 -8.48
CA ARG A 62 4.03 -2.23 -9.87
C ARG A 62 5.40 -1.61 -10.12
N MET A 63 6.29 -2.39 -10.71
CA MET A 63 7.58 -1.94 -11.21
C MET A 63 7.75 -2.24 -12.69
N GLU A 64 8.43 -1.34 -13.39
CA GLU A 64 8.75 -1.50 -14.80
C GLU A 64 10.16 -0.95 -15.08
N LYS A 65 10.96 -1.76 -15.77
CA LYS A 65 12.30 -1.41 -16.25
C LYS A 65 12.49 -2.03 -17.64
N ASP A 66 12.89 -1.23 -18.61
CA ASP A 66 13.18 -1.66 -19.99
C ASP A 66 12.05 -2.49 -20.65
N GLY A 67 10.79 -2.10 -20.42
CA GLY A 67 9.61 -2.79 -20.95
C GLY A 67 9.22 -4.09 -20.22
N ASN A 68 9.97 -4.48 -19.19
CA ASN A 68 9.65 -5.64 -18.35
C ASN A 68 8.89 -5.22 -17.10
N GLU A 69 7.61 -5.55 -17.07
CA GLU A 69 6.74 -5.31 -15.93
C GLU A 69 6.83 -6.44 -14.90
N LYS A 70 6.92 -6.07 -13.62
CA LYS A 70 6.94 -6.97 -12.48
C LYS A 70 6.04 -6.45 -11.36
N TRP A 71 5.39 -7.38 -10.68
CA TRP A 71 4.48 -7.11 -9.57
C TRP A 71 5.07 -7.63 -8.27
N LEU A 72 5.19 -6.73 -7.30
CA LEU A 72 5.52 -7.07 -5.92
C LEU A 72 4.23 -7.22 -5.15
N ALA A 73 4.13 -8.25 -4.32
CA ALA A 73 2.95 -8.55 -3.53
C ALA A 73 3.33 -8.97 -2.12
N TRP A 74 2.61 -8.45 -1.14
CA TRP A 74 2.78 -8.79 0.28
C TRP A 74 1.44 -9.22 0.87
N ASP A 75 1.49 -10.19 1.79
CA ASP A 75 0.37 -10.63 2.62
C ASP A 75 0.24 -9.80 3.92
N LYS A 76 1.10 -8.79 4.04
CA LYS A 76 1.16 -7.80 5.12
C LYS A 76 0.82 -6.42 4.58
N ASP A 77 0.41 -5.55 5.49
CA ASP A 77 0.17 -4.14 5.20
C ASP A 77 1.53 -3.40 5.11
N VAL A 78 1.97 -3.21 3.87
CA VAL A 78 3.24 -2.57 3.50
C VAL A 78 2.97 -1.24 2.80
N ASP A 79 3.68 -0.20 3.25
CA ASP A 79 3.74 1.11 2.59
C ASP A 79 4.99 1.19 1.72
N VAL A 80 4.85 1.64 0.48
CA VAL A 80 5.95 1.72 -0.49
C VAL A 80 6.11 3.16 -0.99
N ALA A 81 7.33 3.68 -0.92
CA ALA A 81 7.70 4.99 -1.43
C ALA A 81 8.78 4.88 -2.52
N ARG A 82 8.57 5.55 -3.65
CA ARG A 82 9.54 5.58 -4.76
C ARG A 82 10.69 6.54 -4.46
N SER A 83 11.89 6.24 -4.95
CA SER A 83 13.03 7.13 -4.68
C SER A 83 12.82 8.57 -5.19
N PRO A 84 13.19 9.60 -4.38
CA PRO A 84 13.07 11.00 -4.78
C PRO A 84 14.23 11.47 -5.67
N ILE A 85 15.26 10.64 -5.82
CA ILE A 85 16.47 11.00 -6.57
C ILE A 85 16.14 11.07 -8.06
N ALA A 86 16.60 12.13 -8.72
CA ALA A 86 16.49 12.30 -10.17
C ALA A 86 17.17 11.14 -10.91
N ASP A 87 16.65 10.79 -12.09
CA ASP A 87 17.17 9.68 -12.90
C ASP A 87 17.31 8.36 -12.12
N ASN A 88 16.23 7.96 -11.45
CA ASN A 88 16.12 6.66 -10.79
C ASN A 88 16.05 5.50 -11.82
N VAL A 89 17.16 5.28 -12.54
CA VAL A 89 17.34 4.25 -13.59
C VAL A 89 17.22 2.85 -12.98
N ASP A 90 17.75 2.66 -11.78
CA ASP A 90 17.67 1.38 -11.06
C ASP A 90 16.28 1.10 -10.47
N ARG A 91 15.35 2.07 -10.56
CA ARG A 91 14.01 2.02 -9.98
C ARG A 91 14.03 1.69 -8.48
N ARG A 92 14.93 2.34 -7.72
CA ARG A 92 15.01 2.23 -6.26
C ARG A 92 13.68 2.63 -5.60
N PHE A 93 13.28 1.86 -4.60
CA PHE A 93 12.10 2.09 -3.77
C PHE A 93 12.39 1.69 -2.33
N TYR A 94 11.63 2.27 -1.41
CA TYR A 94 11.71 2.08 0.02
C TYR A 94 10.37 1.57 0.52
N TYR A 95 10.37 0.71 1.52
CA TYR A 95 9.12 0.18 2.06
C TYR A 95 9.22 -0.13 3.56
N THR A 96 8.08 -0.04 4.23
CA THR A 96 7.92 -0.34 5.66
C THR A 96 6.66 -1.16 5.90
N GLY A 97 6.60 -1.91 7.01
CA GLY A 97 5.45 -2.76 7.36
C GLY A 97 5.69 -4.27 7.21
N ASP A 98 6.82 -4.67 6.61
CA ASP A 98 7.30 -6.06 6.57
C ASP A 98 8.62 -6.21 7.35
N GLY A 99 8.54 -6.05 8.67
CA GLY A 99 9.72 -5.96 9.55
C GLY A 99 10.31 -4.54 9.58
N GLU A 100 11.63 -4.46 9.69
CA GLU A 100 12.37 -3.20 9.68
C GLU A 100 12.25 -2.43 8.34
N PRO A 101 12.46 -1.09 8.33
CA PRO A 101 12.48 -0.33 7.09
C PRO A 101 13.50 -0.86 6.10
N ARG A 102 13.07 -1.09 4.86
CA ARG A 102 13.85 -1.75 3.82
C ARG A 102 13.92 -0.92 2.55
N VAL A 103 14.96 -1.19 1.77
CA VAL A 103 15.22 -0.60 0.45
C VAL A 103 15.50 -1.71 -0.55
N SER A 104 15.03 -1.55 -1.79
CA SER A 104 15.43 -2.41 -2.89
C SER A 104 15.42 -1.65 -4.22
N ASN A 105 15.89 -2.30 -5.27
CA ASN A 105 15.84 -1.81 -6.65
C ASN A 105 15.22 -2.88 -7.56
N TYR A 106 14.99 -2.58 -8.83
CA TYR A 106 14.32 -3.53 -9.73
C TYR A 106 15.05 -4.87 -9.79
N ASP A 107 16.36 -4.86 -10.01
CA ASP A 107 17.14 -6.08 -10.25
C ASP A 107 17.22 -6.95 -8.99
N THR A 108 17.36 -6.34 -7.80
CA THR A 108 17.43 -7.05 -6.51
C THR A 108 16.06 -7.59 -6.10
N ALA A 109 15.00 -6.80 -6.29
CA ALA A 109 13.66 -7.19 -5.88
C ALA A 109 13.02 -8.25 -6.80
N THR A 110 13.48 -8.36 -8.05
CA THR A 110 12.93 -9.27 -9.06
C THR A 110 13.87 -10.42 -9.44
N ALA A 111 14.95 -10.59 -8.67
CA ALA A 111 15.90 -11.67 -8.88
C ALA A 111 15.24 -13.05 -8.70
N GLY A 112 15.54 -14.00 -9.60
CA GLY A 112 15.06 -15.37 -9.49
C GLY A 112 13.57 -15.57 -9.78
N VAL A 113 13.09 -16.76 -9.41
CA VAL A 113 11.67 -17.14 -9.47
C VAL A 113 11.05 -16.65 -8.16
N GLY A 114 10.04 -15.76 -8.21
CA GLY A 114 9.47 -15.08 -7.03
C GLY A 114 8.99 -16.01 -5.90
N PRO A 115 8.40 -15.49 -4.81
CA PRO A 115 7.72 -14.20 -4.68
C PRO A 115 8.61 -12.97 -4.80
N TYR A 116 8.02 -11.85 -5.23
CA TYR A 116 8.68 -10.55 -5.24
C TYR A 116 8.11 -9.65 -4.14
N PRO A 117 8.95 -8.93 -3.37
CA PRO A 117 10.39 -8.80 -3.55
C PRO A 117 11.14 -10.05 -3.10
N SER A 118 12.04 -10.56 -3.94
CA SER A 118 12.90 -11.70 -3.59
C SER A 118 14.18 -11.28 -2.87
N GLY A 119 14.55 -10.00 -2.95
CA GLY A 119 15.71 -9.43 -2.27
C GLY A 119 15.51 -7.97 -1.85
N CYS A 120 16.15 -7.60 -0.76
CA CYS A 120 16.16 -6.23 -0.23
C CYS A 120 17.41 -6.00 0.64
N PHE A 121 17.60 -4.75 1.05
CA PHE A 121 18.54 -4.35 2.09
C PHE A 121 17.81 -3.57 3.18
N VAL A 122 18.40 -3.49 4.38
CA VAL A 122 17.91 -2.59 5.42
C VAL A 122 18.11 -1.14 5.00
N LEU A 123 17.14 -0.27 5.31
CA LEU A 123 17.24 1.16 5.03
C LEU A 123 18.18 1.83 6.04
N GLY A 124 19.14 2.61 5.54
CA GLY A 124 20.16 3.27 6.34
C GLY A 124 21.45 2.45 6.42
N VAL A 125 22.48 3.05 7.02
CA VAL A 125 23.81 2.45 7.15
C VAL A 125 24.21 2.44 8.62
N SER A 126 24.54 1.27 9.17
CA SER A 126 25.04 1.18 10.55
C SER A 126 26.38 1.89 10.67
N PRO A 127 26.57 2.75 11.68
CA PRO A 127 27.85 3.40 11.92
C PRO A 127 28.88 2.43 12.50
N PRO A 128 30.19 2.70 12.35
CA PRO A 128 31.20 2.03 13.13
C PRO A 128 31.05 2.34 14.63
N VAL A 129 31.44 1.40 15.48
CA VAL A 129 31.30 1.48 16.94
C VAL A 129 32.64 1.58 17.67
N THR A 130 33.74 1.27 17.00
CA THR A 130 35.09 1.30 17.57
C THR A 130 35.80 2.61 17.23
N ALA A 131 36.30 3.31 18.24
CA ALA A 131 37.20 4.45 18.06
C ALA A 131 38.54 3.97 17.49
N ALA A 132 39.04 4.65 16.45
CA ALA A 132 40.35 4.33 15.89
C ALA A 132 41.47 4.58 16.92
N SER A 133 42.44 3.67 16.99
CA SER A 133 43.69 3.90 17.74
C SER A 133 44.69 4.61 16.85
N VAL A 134 45.23 5.73 17.30
CA VAL A 134 46.08 6.61 16.50
C VAL A 134 47.45 6.78 17.15
N SER A 135 48.50 6.56 16.38
CA SER A 135 49.88 6.87 16.78
C SER A 135 50.59 7.68 15.69
N ALA A 136 51.18 8.81 16.08
CA ALA A 136 51.99 9.63 15.18
C ALA A 136 53.47 9.28 15.33
N THR A 137 54.21 9.19 14.22
CA THR A 137 55.66 8.96 14.23
C THR A 137 56.36 9.73 13.11
N GLY A 138 57.57 10.21 13.38
CA GLY A 138 58.38 10.95 12.41
C GLY A 138 57.93 12.41 12.23
N GLY A 139 58.38 13.00 11.11
CA GLY A 139 58.05 14.38 10.72
C GLY A 139 58.92 15.47 11.37
N THR A 140 58.64 16.71 10.98
CA THR A 140 59.32 17.94 11.42
C THR A 140 58.33 19.08 11.61
N GLY A 141 58.73 20.14 12.31
CA GLY A 141 57.91 21.33 12.54
C GLY A 141 57.25 21.38 13.91
N ALA A 142 56.19 22.19 14.03
CA ALA A 142 55.41 22.33 15.25
C ALA A 142 54.63 21.06 15.58
N ASP A 143 54.29 20.90 16.86
CA ASP A 143 53.41 19.84 17.32
C ASP A 143 51.95 20.23 17.01
N VAL A 144 51.24 19.35 16.32
CA VAL A 144 49.81 19.46 16.05
C VAL A 144 49.07 18.32 16.70
N THR A 145 47.84 18.58 17.15
CA THR A 145 47.00 17.58 17.77
C THR A 145 45.82 17.27 16.85
N ARG A 146 45.60 15.98 16.56
CA ARG A 146 44.57 15.52 15.62
C ARG A 146 43.68 14.47 16.28
N ALA A 147 42.40 14.48 15.94
CA ALA A 147 41.47 13.37 16.15
C ALA A 147 40.99 12.83 14.80
N TYR A 148 40.66 11.54 14.75
CA TYR A 148 40.17 10.86 13.56
C TYR A 148 38.80 10.24 13.84
N VAL A 149 37.95 10.27 12.82
CA VAL A 149 36.69 9.51 12.75
C VAL A 149 36.60 8.85 11.38
N TYR A 150 35.77 7.82 11.26
CA TYR A 150 35.48 7.19 9.98
C TYR A 150 34.02 6.81 9.86
N THR A 151 33.53 6.73 8.63
CA THR A 151 32.14 6.38 8.28
C THR A 151 32.13 5.17 7.35
N PHE A 152 31.03 4.44 7.29
CA PHE A 152 30.80 3.43 6.25
C PHE A 152 30.04 4.04 5.07
N VAL A 153 30.40 3.63 3.86
CA VAL A 153 29.73 4.03 2.61
C VAL A 153 29.34 2.80 1.81
N THR A 154 28.05 2.63 1.54
CA THR A 154 27.51 1.50 0.76
C THR A 154 27.93 1.61 -0.72
N PRO A 155 27.83 0.52 -1.51
CA PRO A 155 28.01 0.58 -2.97
C PRO A 155 27.08 1.59 -3.67
N TRP A 156 26.01 2.02 -3.00
CA TRP A 156 25.05 3.00 -3.47
C TRP A 156 25.38 4.44 -3.09
N GLY A 157 26.53 4.68 -2.44
CA GLY A 157 26.97 6.01 -2.02
C GLY A 157 26.25 6.53 -0.78
N GLU A 158 25.62 5.65 0.00
CA GLU A 158 24.92 6.01 1.23
C GLU A 158 25.93 5.96 2.38
N GLU A 159 26.01 7.03 3.17
CA GLU A 159 27.02 7.20 4.21
C GLU A 159 26.41 7.16 5.61
N SER A 160 27.10 6.51 6.55
CA SER A 160 26.69 6.42 7.96
C SER A 160 27.09 7.65 8.77
N ALA A 161 26.56 7.73 9.99
CA ALA A 161 27.17 8.51 11.07
C ALA A 161 28.63 8.07 11.35
N PRO A 162 29.48 8.96 11.88
CA PRO A 162 30.87 8.65 12.17
C PRO A 162 31.03 7.68 13.34
N SER A 163 32.16 6.98 13.35
CA SER A 163 32.67 6.29 14.52
C SER A 163 32.82 7.25 15.71
N PRO A 164 32.92 6.72 16.94
CA PRO A 164 33.46 7.51 18.04
C PRO A 164 34.83 8.09 17.66
N ALA A 165 35.11 9.31 18.11
CA ALA A 165 36.37 9.99 17.83
C ALA A 165 37.54 9.24 18.48
N SER A 166 38.66 9.14 17.76
CA SER A 166 39.91 8.66 18.34
C SER A 166 40.32 9.52 19.53
N THR A 167 41.13 8.96 20.42
CA THR A 167 41.87 9.80 21.37
C THR A 167 42.72 10.81 20.61
N LEU A 168 42.87 12.01 21.17
CA LEU A 168 43.75 13.04 20.61
C LEU A 168 45.18 12.51 20.56
N ALA A 169 45.78 12.55 19.37
CA ALA A 169 47.18 12.21 19.15
C ALA A 169 47.96 13.47 18.78
N THR A 170 49.17 13.61 19.31
CA THR A 170 50.08 14.73 19.01
C THR A 170 51.25 14.24 18.18
N GLY A 171 51.56 14.94 17.10
CA GLY A 171 52.61 14.61 16.16
C GLY A 171 53.12 15.85 15.45
N LYS A 172 54.11 15.68 14.57
CA LYS A 172 54.69 16.79 13.82
C LYS A 172 53.79 17.22 12.66
N GLU A 173 53.69 18.53 12.43
CA GLU A 173 52.83 19.11 11.39
C GLU A 173 53.17 18.63 9.97
N SER A 174 54.46 18.44 9.67
CA SER A 174 54.93 18.10 8.33
C SER A 174 55.65 16.77 8.29
N GLY A 175 55.26 15.89 7.36
CA GLY A 175 55.94 14.61 7.11
C GLY A 175 55.80 13.55 8.21
N ALA A 176 54.94 13.75 9.21
CA ALA A 176 54.59 12.70 10.17
C ALA A 176 53.65 11.68 9.54
N THR A 177 53.83 10.41 9.90
CA THR A 177 52.88 9.33 9.57
C THR A 177 51.97 9.10 10.76
N TRP A 178 50.67 9.13 10.52
CA TRP A 178 49.64 8.90 11.53
C TRP A 178 49.01 7.53 11.28
N ALA A 179 49.48 6.53 12.00
CA ALA A 179 49.01 5.16 11.86
C ALA A 179 47.69 4.98 12.62
N LEU A 180 46.63 4.67 11.88
CA LEU A 180 45.31 4.30 12.38
C LEU A 180 45.21 2.78 12.42
N THR A 181 44.74 2.24 13.54
CA THR A 181 44.49 0.81 13.73
C THR A 181 43.15 0.58 14.42
N GLY A 182 42.61 -0.64 14.31
CA GLY A 182 41.35 -1.02 14.95
C GLY A 182 40.11 -0.46 14.25
N LEU A 183 40.18 -0.21 12.94
CA LEU A 183 39.02 0.24 12.16
C LEU A 183 38.07 -0.95 11.95
N ASP A 184 36.81 -0.82 12.40
CA ASP A 184 35.77 -1.87 12.29
C ASP A 184 35.60 -2.34 10.85
N THR A 185 35.36 -3.62 10.60
CA THR A 185 34.92 -4.09 9.27
C THR A 185 33.43 -3.86 9.05
N ALA A 186 32.91 -4.09 7.84
CA ALA A 186 31.47 -3.95 7.58
C ALA A 186 30.61 -4.84 8.51
N PRO A 187 29.39 -4.41 8.88
CA PRO A 187 28.48 -5.21 9.70
C PRO A 187 28.20 -6.59 9.08
N PRO A 188 28.26 -7.69 9.85
CA PRO A 188 27.97 -9.01 9.35
C PRO A 188 26.47 -9.20 9.06
N ASN A 189 26.18 -9.93 7.98
CA ASN A 189 24.82 -10.30 7.58
C ASN A 189 24.40 -11.69 8.08
N SER A 190 25.35 -12.46 8.59
CA SER A 190 25.14 -13.79 9.16
C SER A 190 26.27 -14.12 10.13
N GLY A 191 26.01 -15.06 11.03
CA GLY A 191 26.99 -15.54 11.98
C GLY A 191 26.53 -16.83 12.66
N THR A 192 27.08 -17.09 13.85
CA THR A 192 26.84 -18.33 14.59
C THR A 192 26.14 -18.08 15.93
N VAL A 193 25.30 -19.04 16.32
CA VAL A 193 24.68 -19.09 17.65
C VAL A 193 25.57 -19.94 18.55
N THR A 194 25.96 -19.38 19.69
CA THR A 194 26.89 -20.04 20.62
C THR A 194 26.20 -20.60 21.87
N ALA A 195 25.07 -20.01 22.25
CA ALA A 195 24.23 -20.49 23.34
C ALA A 195 22.80 -19.94 23.22
N ALA A 196 21.82 -20.61 23.82
CA ALA A 196 20.49 -20.06 24.02
C ALA A 196 19.91 -20.52 25.37
N VAL A 197 19.23 -19.61 26.07
CA VAL A 197 18.67 -19.84 27.41
C VAL A 197 17.20 -19.45 27.40
N LYS A 198 16.33 -20.39 27.77
CA LYS A 198 14.88 -20.17 27.85
C LYS A 198 14.51 -19.40 29.11
N ASP A 199 13.36 -18.72 29.05
CA ASP A 199 12.73 -17.96 30.14
C ASP A 199 13.62 -16.88 30.73
N THR A 200 14.50 -16.33 29.88
CA THR A 200 15.40 -15.23 30.18
C THR A 200 15.14 -14.12 29.16
N PRO A 201 14.89 -12.87 29.57
CA PRO A 201 14.91 -12.36 30.95
C PRO A 201 13.67 -12.73 31.78
N SER A 202 12.61 -13.24 31.17
CA SER A 202 11.40 -13.72 31.87
C SER A 202 10.70 -14.84 31.10
N ALA A 203 9.68 -15.45 31.70
CA ALA A 203 8.92 -16.54 31.08
C ALA A 203 8.35 -16.12 29.72
N GLY A 204 8.51 -16.99 28.71
CA GLY A 204 8.08 -16.71 27.33
C GLY A 204 9.14 -16.05 26.44
N TYR A 205 10.31 -15.72 26.99
CA TYR A 205 11.46 -15.23 26.22
C TYR A 205 12.54 -16.29 26.06
N VAL A 206 13.43 -16.10 25.09
CA VAL A 206 14.69 -16.82 24.94
C VAL A 206 15.80 -15.79 24.73
N GLU A 207 16.85 -15.90 25.52
CA GLU A 207 18.09 -15.13 25.36
C GLU A 207 19.09 -15.96 24.55
N ILE A 208 19.52 -15.46 23.40
CA ILE A 208 20.43 -16.14 22.47
C ILE A 208 21.75 -15.40 22.45
N THR A 209 22.87 -16.11 22.64
CA THR A 209 24.22 -15.56 22.52
C THR A 209 24.74 -15.79 21.10
N LEU A 210 25.13 -14.70 20.44
CA LEU A 210 25.67 -14.71 19.08
C LEU A 210 27.19 -14.52 19.10
N ASP A 211 27.85 -14.82 17.99
CA ASP A 211 29.25 -14.47 17.77
C ASP A 211 29.50 -12.96 17.72
N THR A 212 28.50 -12.20 17.29
CA THR A 212 28.53 -10.74 17.24
C THR A 212 27.12 -10.17 17.13
N VAL A 213 26.90 -8.98 17.69
CA VAL A 213 25.67 -8.21 17.49
C VAL A 213 25.92 -6.88 16.76
N PHE A 214 27.08 -6.75 16.12
CA PHE A 214 27.44 -5.51 15.45
C PHE A 214 26.45 -5.17 14.32
N GLY A 215 25.85 -3.98 14.43
CA GLY A 215 24.82 -3.47 13.51
C GLY A 215 23.43 -4.09 13.70
N LEU A 216 23.20 -4.95 14.71
CA LEU A 216 21.86 -5.44 15.07
C LEU A 216 21.13 -4.40 15.91
N ARG A 217 19.82 -4.29 15.69
CA ARG A 217 18.94 -3.38 16.44
C ARG A 217 17.70 -4.12 16.92
N GLU A 218 17.16 -3.68 18.05
CA GLU A 218 15.83 -4.08 18.50
C GLU A 218 14.81 -3.79 17.40
N GLY A 219 13.87 -4.71 17.18
CA GLY A 219 12.87 -4.64 16.11
C GLY A 219 13.31 -5.21 14.75
N GLU A 220 14.58 -5.55 14.56
CA GLU A 220 15.04 -6.22 13.33
C GLU A 220 14.66 -7.70 13.30
N THR A 221 14.50 -8.24 12.10
CA THR A 221 14.14 -9.64 11.86
C THR A 221 15.35 -10.50 11.49
N LEU A 222 15.54 -11.60 12.25
CA LEU A 222 16.59 -12.60 12.02
C LEU A 222 16.00 -13.98 11.77
N THR A 223 16.59 -14.72 10.84
CA THR A 223 16.31 -16.14 10.63
C THR A 223 17.39 -16.96 11.32
N PHE A 224 16.97 -17.83 12.24
CA PHE A 224 17.86 -18.80 12.86
C PHE A 224 17.69 -20.17 12.20
N ALA A 225 18.77 -20.93 12.15
CA ALA A 225 18.76 -22.28 11.57
C ALA A 225 19.80 -23.16 12.25
N ALA A 226 19.63 -24.49 12.10
CA ALA A 226 20.56 -25.51 12.61
C ALA A 226 20.83 -25.46 14.14
N VAL A 227 19.91 -24.89 14.93
CA VAL A 227 19.96 -24.91 16.39
C VAL A 227 19.49 -26.29 16.89
N ALA A 228 20.38 -27.02 17.56
CA ALA A 228 20.06 -28.34 18.10
C ALA A 228 19.48 -28.23 19.52
N GLY A 229 18.45 -29.04 19.81
CA GLY A 229 17.77 -29.08 21.12
C GLY A 229 16.66 -28.03 21.30
N MET A 230 16.66 -26.95 20.51
CA MET A 230 15.58 -25.97 20.39
C MET A 230 15.14 -25.85 18.93
N THR A 231 14.34 -26.82 18.46
CA THR A 231 13.94 -26.89 17.04
C THR A 231 13.08 -25.73 16.61
N ASP A 232 12.28 -25.16 17.52
CA ASP A 232 11.29 -24.13 17.23
C ASP A 232 11.94 -22.75 17.09
N ILE A 233 13.22 -22.62 17.47
CA ILE A 233 14.02 -21.44 17.17
C ILE A 233 14.38 -21.37 15.68
N ASN A 234 14.35 -22.49 14.93
CA ASN A 234 14.80 -22.53 13.53
C ASN A 234 13.79 -21.90 12.55
N GLU A 235 13.38 -20.67 12.82
CA GLU A 235 12.44 -19.85 12.06
C GLU A 235 12.92 -18.38 12.06
N THR A 236 12.08 -17.48 11.54
CA THR A 236 12.35 -16.04 11.53
C THR A 236 11.68 -15.36 12.73
N PHE A 237 12.45 -14.60 13.49
CA PHE A 237 11.99 -13.88 14.69
C PHE A 237 12.36 -12.40 14.64
N THR A 238 11.50 -11.57 15.21
CA THR A 238 11.82 -10.17 15.53
C THR A 238 12.59 -10.11 16.84
N LEU A 239 13.65 -9.32 16.88
CA LEU A 239 14.45 -9.12 18.09
C LEU A 239 13.74 -8.17 19.07
N GLU A 240 13.51 -8.64 20.29
CA GLU A 240 12.93 -7.84 21.39
C GLU A 240 13.98 -6.96 22.07
N SER A 241 15.24 -7.38 22.05
CA SER A 241 16.33 -6.58 22.58
C SER A 241 17.68 -7.06 22.04
N VAL A 242 18.66 -6.17 22.06
CA VAL A 242 20.05 -6.44 21.66
C VAL A 242 20.99 -5.86 22.71
N ASP A 243 21.82 -6.72 23.32
CA ASP A 243 22.87 -6.34 24.25
C ASP A 243 24.25 -6.49 23.60
N SER A 244 24.86 -5.35 23.27
CA SER A 244 26.19 -5.26 22.67
C SER A 244 27.34 -5.51 23.63
N ALA A 245 27.12 -5.45 24.95
CA ALA A 245 28.17 -5.75 25.92
C ALA A 245 28.39 -7.27 26.07
N THR A 246 27.34 -8.07 25.88
CA THR A 246 27.39 -9.52 26.07
C THR A 246 27.16 -10.33 24.78
N ASN A 247 26.95 -9.66 23.63
CA ASN A 247 26.58 -10.26 22.35
C ASN A 247 25.32 -11.13 22.44
N LYS A 248 24.32 -10.63 23.15
CA LYS A 248 23.06 -11.35 23.38
C LYS A 248 21.89 -10.66 22.72
N VAL A 249 20.94 -11.45 22.26
CA VAL A 249 19.66 -10.99 21.73
C VAL A 249 18.52 -11.73 22.41
N THR A 250 17.37 -11.08 22.53
CA THR A 250 16.17 -11.71 23.10
C THR A 250 15.10 -11.85 22.03
N ILE A 251 14.43 -13.01 22.00
CA ILE A 251 13.25 -13.27 21.16
C ILE A 251 12.09 -13.80 22.02
N ILE A 252 10.87 -13.69 21.50
CA ILE A 252 9.69 -14.33 22.10
C ILE A 252 9.56 -15.75 21.56
N LEU A 253 9.54 -16.73 22.46
CA LEU A 253 9.23 -18.12 22.13
C LEU A 253 8.42 -18.74 23.28
N SER A 254 7.21 -19.19 22.96
CA SER A 254 6.29 -19.76 23.94
C SER A 254 6.59 -21.24 24.26
N THR A 255 7.25 -21.95 23.35
CA THR A 255 7.55 -23.39 23.51
C THR A 255 8.76 -23.60 24.43
N THR A 256 8.67 -24.64 25.28
CA THR A 256 9.73 -25.00 26.22
C THR A 256 10.67 -25.99 25.55
N GLN A 257 11.91 -25.57 25.28
CA GLN A 257 12.95 -26.39 24.66
C GLN A 257 14.31 -26.08 25.31
N THR A 258 15.33 -26.92 25.07
CA THR A 258 16.65 -26.79 25.72
C THR A 258 17.76 -26.81 24.69
N TYR A 259 18.56 -25.74 24.66
CA TYR A 259 19.67 -25.62 23.74
C TYR A 259 20.70 -26.72 24.02
N THR A 260 21.13 -27.41 22.98
CA THR A 260 22.17 -28.43 23.07
C THR A 260 23.46 -27.95 22.41
N SER A 261 23.40 -27.51 21.15
CA SER A 261 24.58 -27.06 20.40
C SER A 261 24.21 -26.45 19.05
N GLY A 262 25.17 -25.77 18.43
CA GLY A 262 25.08 -25.30 17.04
C GLY A 262 24.13 -24.12 16.84
N GLY A 263 23.93 -23.78 15.57
CA GLY A 263 23.03 -22.72 15.15
C GLY A 263 23.74 -21.63 14.34
N THR A 264 23.00 -21.07 13.40
CA THR A 264 23.39 -19.92 12.59
C THR A 264 22.29 -18.89 12.62
N TRP A 265 22.65 -17.63 12.46
CA TRP A 265 21.70 -16.55 12.26
C TRP A 265 21.99 -15.83 10.95
N MET A 266 20.94 -15.31 10.32
CA MET A 266 21.02 -14.52 9.09
C MET A 266 19.99 -13.39 9.16
N ARG A 267 20.35 -12.19 8.69
CA ARG A 267 19.42 -11.07 8.57
C ARG A 267 18.41 -11.31 7.47
N GLN A 268 17.14 -11.01 7.73
CA GLN A 268 16.14 -11.02 6.68
C GLN A 268 16.33 -9.85 5.70
N ALA A 269 16.66 -8.66 6.21
CA ALA A 269 17.19 -7.55 5.42
C ALA A 269 18.69 -7.37 5.69
N PRO A 270 19.57 -7.84 4.79
CA PRO A 270 21.00 -7.64 4.94
C PRO A 270 21.40 -6.16 4.80
N HIS A 271 22.53 -5.80 5.39
CA HIS A 271 23.27 -4.58 5.04
C HIS A 271 23.89 -4.73 3.65
N ASN A 272 23.91 -3.65 2.87
CA ASN A 272 24.53 -3.63 1.54
C ASN A 272 26.06 -3.53 1.64
N THR A 273 26.72 -4.66 1.94
CA THR A 273 28.15 -4.70 2.32
C THR A 273 29.10 -5.17 1.22
N ALA A 274 28.61 -5.68 0.09
CA ALA A 274 29.40 -6.41 -0.91
C ALA A 274 30.62 -5.63 -1.48
N SER A 275 30.50 -4.31 -1.64
CA SER A 275 31.59 -3.41 -2.06
C SER A 275 31.64 -2.16 -1.18
N MET A 276 31.37 -2.34 0.12
CA MET A 276 31.34 -1.24 1.07
C MET A 276 32.74 -0.64 1.26
N ASN A 277 32.78 0.68 1.40
CA ASN A 277 34.00 1.44 1.68
C ASN A 277 33.89 2.13 3.04
N LYS A 278 35.01 2.69 3.51
CA LYS A 278 35.06 3.61 4.64
C LYS A 278 35.68 4.92 4.20
N ARG A 279 35.15 6.03 4.69
CA ARG A 279 35.78 7.35 4.55
C ARG A 279 36.42 7.73 5.87
N ILE A 280 37.67 8.18 5.83
CA ILE A 280 38.42 8.64 7.00
C ILE A 280 38.42 10.16 7.00
N TYR A 281 38.14 10.73 8.17
CA TYR A 281 38.15 12.16 8.41
C TYR A 281 39.09 12.49 9.57
N ARG A 282 39.72 13.68 9.54
CA ARG A 282 40.54 14.18 10.64
C ARG A 282 40.21 15.62 10.99
N THR A 283 40.45 15.99 12.24
CA THR A 283 40.27 17.38 12.68
C THR A 283 41.28 18.31 12.04
N LEU A 284 40.79 19.43 11.48
CA LEU A 284 41.61 20.60 11.18
C LEU A 284 41.08 21.78 11.99
N THR A 285 42.00 22.51 12.64
CA THR A 285 41.66 23.72 13.39
C THR A 285 41.97 24.95 12.55
N THR A 286 40.94 25.71 12.24
CA THR A 286 41.04 27.01 11.57
C THR A 286 40.63 28.12 12.53
N SER A 287 40.72 29.38 12.11
CA SER A 287 40.28 30.53 12.91
C SER A 287 38.77 30.55 13.18
N SER A 288 37.97 29.75 12.45
CA SER A 288 36.50 29.64 12.60
C SER A 288 36.04 28.45 13.44
N GLY A 289 36.91 27.49 13.76
CA GLY A 289 36.53 26.30 14.54
C GLY A 289 37.43 25.10 14.27
N THR A 290 37.09 23.95 14.89
CA THR A 290 37.70 22.65 14.59
C THR A 290 36.67 21.76 13.93
N GLU A 291 36.95 21.32 12.71
CA GLU A 291 36.01 20.52 11.89
C GLU A 291 36.71 19.25 11.37
N TYR A 292 35.92 18.22 11.10
CA TYR A 292 36.42 16.97 10.51
C TYR A 292 36.42 17.07 8.99
N HIS A 293 37.60 16.99 8.38
CA HIS A 293 37.78 17.03 6.93
C HIS A 293 38.15 15.67 6.37
N TYR A 294 37.64 15.39 5.18
CA TYR A 294 37.89 14.17 4.44
C TYR A 294 39.39 13.97 4.11
N VAL A 295 39.90 12.78 4.38
CA VAL A 295 41.29 12.38 4.12
C VAL A 295 41.35 11.40 2.95
N VAL A 296 40.65 10.27 3.07
CA VAL A 296 40.73 9.17 2.10
C VAL A 296 39.52 8.25 2.17
N THR A 297 39.28 7.50 1.09
CA THR A 297 38.36 6.37 1.06
C THR A 297 39.15 5.07 0.96
N ILE A 298 38.90 4.12 1.86
CA ILE A 298 39.52 2.78 1.88
C ILE A 298 38.44 1.70 1.83
N SER A 299 38.82 0.46 1.49
CA SER A 299 37.86 -0.66 1.51
C SER A 299 37.38 -0.97 2.93
N ALA A 300 36.12 -1.40 3.08
CA ALA A 300 35.56 -1.69 4.39
C ALA A 300 36.21 -2.89 5.10
N ILE A 301 36.93 -3.76 4.39
CA ILE A 301 37.67 -4.87 5.01
C ILE A 301 39.00 -4.42 5.64
N THR A 302 39.52 -3.25 5.28
CA THR A 302 40.82 -2.77 5.74
C THR A 302 40.72 -2.22 7.16
N THR A 303 41.53 -2.73 8.09
CA THR A 303 41.48 -2.39 9.52
C THR A 303 42.55 -1.38 9.96
N THR A 304 43.43 -0.98 9.06
CA THR A 304 44.56 -0.07 9.32
C THR A 304 44.76 0.95 8.18
N TYR A 305 45.21 2.15 8.50
CA TYR A 305 45.56 3.17 7.49
C TYR A 305 46.67 4.09 8.00
N ASP A 306 47.66 4.36 7.15
CA ASP A 306 48.72 5.31 7.45
C ASP A 306 48.42 6.64 6.77
N ASP A 307 48.02 7.64 7.55
CA ASP A 307 47.79 8.99 7.04
C ASP A 307 49.11 9.77 6.96
N THR A 308 49.51 10.07 5.72
CA THR A 308 50.67 10.92 5.38
C THR A 308 50.26 12.19 4.65
N ALA A 309 48.97 12.53 4.60
CA ALA A 309 48.47 13.68 3.85
C ALA A 309 48.80 15.01 4.55
N SER A 310 49.20 16.02 3.79
CA SER A 310 49.45 17.37 4.33
C SER A 310 48.15 18.07 4.72
N ASP A 311 48.23 19.05 5.63
CA ASP A 311 47.04 19.80 6.08
C ASP A 311 46.42 20.61 4.94
N GLU A 312 47.20 21.08 3.98
CA GLU A 312 46.68 21.78 2.80
C GLU A 312 45.86 20.84 1.90
N THR A 313 46.28 19.58 1.77
CA THR A 313 45.57 18.58 0.96
C THR A 313 44.23 18.22 1.60
N VAL A 314 44.23 18.02 2.92
CA VAL A 314 43.02 17.67 3.68
C VAL A 314 42.07 18.86 3.81
N ALA A 315 42.57 20.09 3.87
CA ALA A 315 41.74 21.29 3.91
C ALA A 315 40.91 21.50 2.62
N LEU A 316 41.33 20.93 1.49
CA LEU A 316 40.55 20.90 0.25
C LEU A 316 39.45 19.82 0.27
N GLY A 317 39.48 18.90 1.24
CA GLY A 317 38.50 17.86 1.43
C GLY A 317 37.19 18.39 2.02
N GLU A 318 36.10 17.70 1.70
CA GLU A 318 34.76 17.99 2.23
C GLU A 318 34.75 17.87 3.76
N VAL A 319 34.04 18.80 4.42
CA VAL A 319 33.74 18.71 5.85
C VAL A 319 32.70 17.62 6.06
N LEU A 320 32.90 16.75 7.06
CA LEU A 320 32.04 15.61 7.37
C LEU A 320 30.54 16.02 7.39
N PRO A 321 29.73 15.62 6.39
CA PRO A 321 28.34 16.03 6.31
C PRO A 321 27.42 15.14 7.16
N SER A 322 27.86 13.94 7.51
CA SER A 322 27.00 12.85 8.01
C SER A 322 26.97 12.69 9.53
N THR A 323 27.34 13.72 10.30
CA THR A 323 27.45 13.64 11.77
C THR A 323 26.18 13.13 12.47
N THR A 324 25.01 13.39 11.89
CA THR A 324 23.69 13.01 12.42
C THR A 324 22.94 12.01 11.54
N TRP A 325 23.60 11.42 10.53
CA TRP A 325 22.95 10.50 9.58
C TRP A 325 22.79 9.11 10.20
N LEU A 326 21.70 8.96 10.94
CA LEU A 326 21.32 7.72 11.59
C LEU A 326 20.38 6.89 10.72
N MET A 327 20.33 5.59 10.99
CA MET A 327 19.32 4.71 10.41
C MET A 327 17.92 5.07 10.94
N PRO A 328 16.84 4.83 10.17
CA PRO A 328 15.48 4.96 10.69
C PRO A 328 15.25 3.98 11.86
N PRO A 329 14.35 4.30 12.80
CA PRO A 329 13.89 3.35 13.81
C PRO A 329 13.46 2.03 13.16
N ALA A 330 13.79 0.90 13.77
CA ALA A 330 13.50 -0.42 13.20
C ALA A 330 12.00 -0.76 13.20
N ASP A 331 11.20 -0.09 14.03
CA ASP A 331 9.76 -0.24 14.12
C ASP A 331 8.98 0.80 13.29
N MET A 332 9.68 1.63 12.50
CA MET A 332 9.08 2.68 11.69
C MET A 332 8.16 2.12 10.59
N LYS A 333 6.98 2.74 10.45
CA LYS A 333 5.92 2.39 9.49
C LYS A 333 5.47 3.61 8.70
N GLY A 334 4.67 3.39 7.65
CA GLY A 334 4.02 4.47 6.90
C GLY A 334 4.96 5.26 6.01
N ILE A 335 5.99 4.64 5.40
CA ILE A 335 6.97 5.44 4.67
C ILE A 335 6.33 6.16 3.49
N ILE A 336 6.52 7.48 3.44
CA ILE A 336 6.01 8.33 2.37
C ILE A 336 7.05 9.40 2.06
N ILE A 337 7.14 9.82 0.80
CA ILE A 337 8.10 10.84 0.37
C ILE A 337 7.33 12.09 -0.05
N MET A 338 7.73 13.22 0.52
CA MET A 338 7.18 14.53 0.22
C MET A 338 7.72 15.09 -1.09
N ALA A 339 7.03 16.07 -1.67
CA ALA A 339 7.40 16.65 -2.97
C ALA A 339 8.80 17.30 -2.99
N ASN A 340 9.34 17.67 -1.84
CA ASN A 340 10.70 18.21 -1.68
C ASN A 340 11.77 17.13 -1.42
N GLY A 341 11.42 15.84 -1.55
CA GLY A 341 12.36 14.73 -1.42
C GLY A 341 12.67 14.30 0.02
N ILE A 342 11.97 14.85 1.02
CA ILE A 342 12.04 14.41 2.41
C ILE A 342 11.21 13.13 2.57
N ALA A 343 11.81 12.07 3.10
CA ALA A 343 11.07 10.89 3.51
C ALA A 343 10.52 11.07 4.94
N CYS A 344 9.30 10.61 5.15
CA CYS A 344 8.60 10.65 6.42
C CYS A 344 8.19 9.24 6.81
N GLY A 345 8.18 8.96 8.10
CA GLY A 345 7.64 7.73 8.68
C GLY A 345 7.27 7.96 10.13
N PHE A 346 6.55 7.03 10.73
CA PHE A 346 6.15 7.15 12.13
C PHE A 346 6.38 5.85 12.90
N PHE A 347 6.55 5.97 14.21
CA PHE A 347 6.54 4.83 15.13
C PHE A 347 5.90 5.29 16.44
N GLY A 348 4.96 4.50 16.97
CA GLY A 348 4.15 4.91 18.13
C GLY A 348 3.47 6.27 17.92
N ASN A 349 3.88 7.27 18.71
CA ASN A 349 3.41 8.65 18.67
C ASN A 349 4.45 9.65 18.10
N GLU A 350 5.54 9.17 17.52
CA GLU A 350 6.59 10.03 16.94
C GLU A 350 6.61 9.96 15.41
N ILE A 351 6.85 11.10 14.77
CA ILE A 351 7.18 11.20 13.35
C ILE A 351 8.67 11.43 13.19
N CYS A 352 9.26 10.70 12.26
CA CYS A 352 10.63 10.89 11.81
C CYS A 352 10.65 11.50 10.42
N PHE A 353 11.68 12.32 10.15
CA PHE A 353 11.97 12.89 8.84
C PHE A 353 13.41 12.55 8.44
N SER A 354 13.62 12.30 7.15
CA SER A 354 14.95 12.13 6.59
C SER A 354 15.59 13.45 6.17
N GLU A 355 16.89 13.41 5.90
CA GLU A 355 17.54 14.45 5.10
C GLU A 355 16.92 14.52 3.69
N PRO A 356 16.79 15.71 3.08
CA PRO A 356 16.24 15.87 1.73
C PRO A 356 17.04 15.06 0.70
N PHE A 357 16.34 14.28 -0.13
CA PHE A 357 16.92 13.40 -1.16
C PHE A 357 17.85 12.31 -0.61
N LYS A 358 17.93 12.14 0.72
CA LYS A 358 18.76 11.14 1.42
C LYS A 358 17.88 10.32 2.38
N PRO A 359 16.98 9.46 1.85
CA PRO A 359 16.07 8.65 2.65
C PRO A 359 16.76 7.58 3.51
N TYR A 360 18.10 7.48 3.47
CA TYR A 360 18.91 6.63 4.35
C TYR A 360 19.38 7.36 5.63
N ALA A 361 19.19 8.67 5.74
CA ALA A 361 19.67 9.50 6.86
C ALA A 361 18.50 10.10 7.64
N TRP A 362 18.31 9.69 8.90
CA TRP A 362 17.18 10.06 9.77
C TRP A 362 17.64 10.68 11.09
N PRO A 363 18.06 11.97 11.08
CA PRO A 363 18.51 12.65 12.30
C PRO A 363 17.46 12.67 13.40
N THR A 364 17.87 12.37 14.63
CA THR A 364 16.99 12.42 15.82
C THR A 364 16.45 13.82 16.09
N ALA A 365 17.20 14.86 15.71
CA ALA A 365 16.80 16.25 15.87
C ALA A 365 15.53 16.62 15.08
N TYR A 366 15.19 15.86 14.03
CA TYR A 366 13.99 16.13 13.23
C TYR A 366 12.74 15.45 13.78
N ARG A 367 12.88 14.56 14.77
CA ARG A 367 11.74 13.83 15.32
C ARG A 367 10.73 14.77 15.98
N GLN A 368 9.45 14.51 15.70
CA GLN A 368 8.34 15.26 16.28
C GLN A 368 7.45 14.30 17.07
N THR A 369 7.34 14.53 18.37
CA THR A 369 6.49 13.74 19.25
C THR A 369 5.09 14.36 19.30
N TYR A 370 4.07 13.52 19.19
CA TYR A 370 2.66 13.90 19.31
C TYR A 370 2.02 13.32 20.57
N ASP A 371 0.87 13.85 21.00
CA ASP A 371 0.21 13.44 22.23
C ASP A 371 -0.62 12.15 22.11
N GLN A 372 -0.80 11.64 20.88
CA GLN A 372 -1.60 10.45 20.56
C GLN A 372 -0.84 9.53 19.61
N ASP A 373 -1.10 8.22 19.71
CA ASP A 373 -0.57 7.22 18.77
C ASP A 373 -1.01 7.52 17.34
N ILE A 374 -0.06 7.45 16.42
CA ILE A 374 -0.27 7.65 14.99
C ILE A 374 -0.72 6.33 14.37
N VAL A 375 -1.76 6.38 13.54
CA VAL A 375 -2.33 5.22 12.82
C VAL A 375 -1.86 5.21 11.37
N ALA A 376 -1.83 6.38 10.73
CA ALA A 376 -1.45 6.53 9.34
C ALA A 376 -0.93 7.95 9.09
N ILE A 377 -0.17 8.10 8.02
CA ILE A 377 0.25 9.40 7.51
C ILE A 377 -0.05 9.50 6.01
N GLY A 378 -0.34 10.70 5.54
CA GLY A 378 -0.51 11.00 4.12
C GLY A 378 0.09 12.35 3.77
N VAL A 379 0.38 12.58 2.49
CA VAL A 379 1.03 13.82 2.03
C VAL A 379 0.19 14.49 0.95
N ILE A 380 0.15 15.82 1.00
CA ILE A 380 -0.39 16.70 -0.04
C ILE A 380 0.67 17.75 -0.35
N GLY A 381 1.39 17.58 -1.46
CA GLY A 381 2.49 18.48 -1.84
C GLY A 381 3.59 18.50 -0.78
N THR A 382 3.68 19.60 -0.02
CA THR A 382 4.64 19.81 1.09
C THR A 382 3.99 19.78 2.46
N THR A 383 2.72 19.37 2.55
CA THR A 383 2.00 19.22 3.82
C THR A 383 1.87 17.74 4.15
N LEU A 384 2.37 17.34 5.31
CA LEU A 384 2.12 16.03 5.90
C LEU A 384 0.82 16.12 6.73
N VAL A 385 -0.06 15.15 6.58
CA VAL A 385 -1.24 14.96 7.40
C VAL A 385 -1.03 13.70 8.22
N GLY A 386 -0.99 13.84 9.54
CA GLY A 386 -0.91 12.71 10.46
C GLY A 386 -2.27 12.37 11.04
N MET A 387 -2.68 11.12 10.89
CA MET A 387 -3.93 10.59 11.44
C MET A 387 -3.64 9.76 12.68
N THR A 388 -4.37 10.03 13.76
CA THR A 388 -4.12 9.43 15.08
C THR A 388 -5.36 8.72 15.63
N LYS A 389 -5.22 8.07 16.78
CA LYS A 389 -6.36 7.53 17.57
C LYS A 389 -7.21 8.61 18.25
N GLY A 390 -6.92 9.89 18.06
CA GLY A 390 -7.64 11.00 18.66
C GLY A 390 -7.79 12.17 17.70
N ASN A 391 -6.98 13.21 17.89
CA ASN A 391 -6.96 14.38 17.03
C ASN A 391 -5.91 14.21 15.92
N PRO A 392 -6.31 14.34 14.64
CA PRO A 392 -5.33 14.45 13.56
C PRO A 392 -4.57 15.77 13.64
N PHE A 393 -3.45 15.83 12.93
CA PHE A 393 -2.62 17.02 12.84
C PHE A 393 -2.06 17.19 11.43
N THR A 394 -1.60 18.39 11.12
CA THR A 394 -0.86 18.70 9.89
C THR A 394 0.53 19.20 10.26
N ILE A 395 1.51 18.88 9.42
CA ILE A 395 2.86 19.45 9.50
C ILE A 395 3.16 20.08 8.16
N THR A 396 3.52 21.36 8.20
CA THR A 396 3.97 22.10 7.02
C THR A 396 5.41 22.53 7.20
N GLY A 397 6.19 22.43 6.13
CA GLY A 397 7.57 22.88 6.15
C GLY A 397 8.28 22.55 4.85
N VAL A 398 9.36 23.28 4.58
CA VAL A 398 10.22 23.06 3.41
C VAL A 398 11.55 22.43 3.79
N GLU A 399 11.99 22.60 5.04
CA GLU A 399 13.22 22.04 5.62
C GLU A 399 12.88 21.16 6.82
N PRO A 400 13.52 19.98 6.99
CA PRO A 400 13.21 19.07 8.08
C PRO A 400 13.33 19.70 9.48
N VAL A 401 14.33 20.56 9.69
CA VAL A 401 14.60 21.19 11.00
C VAL A 401 13.51 22.17 11.43
N THR A 402 12.77 22.76 10.48
CA THR A 402 11.71 23.73 10.77
C THR A 402 10.32 23.10 10.86
N MET A 403 10.17 21.85 10.42
CA MET A 403 8.88 21.16 10.38
C MET A 403 8.21 21.00 11.75
N GLY A 404 8.99 20.88 12.84
CA GLY A 404 8.43 20.83 14.19
C GLY A 404 7.65 22.09 14.60
N GLY A 405 8.05 23.26 14.09
CA GLY A 405 7.34 24.52 14.33
C GLY A 405 6.06 24.68 13.49
N GLY A 406 5.88 23.86 12.45
CA GLY A 406 4.72 23.87 11.57
C GLY A 406 3.67 22.80 11.90
N MET A 407 3.77 22.15 13.07
CA MET A 407 2.82 21.15 13.53
C MET A 407 1.56 21.81 14.11
N GLU A 408 0.42 21.58 13.48
CA GLU A 408 -0.87 22.10 13.89
C GLU A 408 -1.83 20.97 14.24
N LYS A 409 -2.29 20.96 15.50
CA LYS A 409 -3.32 20.04 15.99
C LYS A 409 -4.70 20.49 15.53
N MET A 410 -5.47 19.58 14.93
CA MET A 410 -6.85 19.89 14.58
C MET A 410 -7.72 19.99 15.83
N GLY A 411 -8.56 21.03 15.90
CA GLY A 411 -9.46 21.29 17.03
C GLY A 411 -10.64 20.31 17.16
N VAL A 412 -10.70 19.28 16.31
CA VAL A 412 -11.73 18.23 16.30
C VAL A 412 -11.11 16.85 16.50
N ALA A 413 -11.74 16.03 17.33
CA ALA A 413 -11.31 14.67 17.62
C ALA A 413 -11.99 13.70 16.64
N TRP A 414 -11.35 13.48 15.49
CA TRP A 414 -11.79 12.54 14.47
C TRP A 414 -10.71 11.46 14.30
N PRO A 415 -10.81 10.36 15.08
CA PRO A 415 -9.79 9.32 15.04
C PRO A 415 -9.84 8.55 13.72
N CYS A 416 -8.69 8.08 13.25
CA CYS A 416 -8.61 7.21 12.09
C CYS A 416 -8.88 5.76 12.48
N MET A 417 -9.88 5.18 11.82
CA MET A 417 -10.38 3.83 12.08
C MET A 417 -9.53 2.76 11.37
N ALA A 418 -9.13 3.04 10.12
CA ALA A 418 -8.38 2.08 9.30
C ALA A 418 -7.25 2.78 8.52
N LYS A 419 -6.01 2.34 8.76
CA LYS A 419 -4.83 2.76 7.96
C LYS A 419 -5.03 2.50 6.47
N ARG A 420 -5.53 1.32 6.13
CA ARG A 420 -5.74 0.88 4.74
C ARG A 420 -6.90 1.60 4.05
N GLY A 421 -7.74 2.31 4.80
CA GLY A 421 -8.81 3.16 4.27
C GLY A 421 -8.36 4.57 3.89
N VAL A 422 -7.08 4.91 4.11
CA VAL A 422 -6.53 6.23 3.81
C VAL A 422 -6.25 6.37 2.31
N ALA A 423 -6.68 7.47 1.72
CA ALA A 423 -6.43 7.79 0.30
C ALA A 423 -6.04 9.26 0.11
N SER A 424 -4.99 9.51 -0.66
CA SER A 424 -4.51 10.87 -0.97
C SER A 424 -5.21 11.43 -2.21
N PHE A 425 -5.94 12.53 -2.07
CA PHE A 425 -6.56 13.28 -3.16
C PHE A 425 -5.73 14.52 -3.50
N ALA A 426 -5.98 15.11 -4.68
CA ALA A 426 -5.34 16.36 -5.08
C ALA A 426 -5.62 17.54 -4.12
N PHE A 427 -6.70 17.47 -3.34
CA PHE A 427 -7.18 18.54 -2.47
C PHE A 427 -7.10 18.21 -0.96
N GLY A 428 -6.64 17.01 -0.59
CA GLY A 428 -6.69 16.54 0.79
C GLY A 428 -6.36 15.06 0.94
N VAL A 429 -6.05 14.58 2.14
CA VAL A 429 -5.98 13.15 2.45
C VAL A 429 -7.28 12.73 3.12
N GLY A 430 -7.96 11.75 2.54
CA GLY A 430 -9.17 11.16 3.09
C GLY A 430 -8.88 9.96 3.97
N TYR A 431 -9.62 9.84 5.07
CA TYR A 431 -9.55 8.69 5.96
C TYR A 431 -10.89 8.42 6.65
N PRO A 432 -11.21 7.16 6.99
CA PRO A 432 -12.43 6.83 7.69
C PRO A 432 -12.34 7.22 9.18
N ALA A 433 -13.30 8.01 9.64
CA ALA A 433 -13.54 8.33 11.03
C ALA A 433 -14.91 7.78 11.49
N PRO A 434 -15.20 7.70 12.80
CA PRO A 434 -16.49 7.25 13.31
C PRO A 434 -17.69 8.05 12.78
N GLN A 435 -17.49 9.32 12.45
CA GLN A 435 -18.54 10.22 11.98
C GLN A 435 -18.76 10.18 10.47
N GLY A 436 -17.79 9.66 9.69
CA GLY A 436 -17.81 9.69 8.23
C GLY A 436 -16.41 9.65 7.62
N LEU A 437 -16.33 9.80 6.30
CA LEU A 437 -15.06 10.02 5.60
C LEU A 437 -14.64 11.47 5.81
N VAL A 438 -13.55 11.65 6.56
CA VAL A 438 -12.92 12.96 6.73
C VAL A 438 -11.93 13.16 5.61
N ILE A 439 -11.93 14.34 4.99
CA ILE A 439 -10.80 14.77 4.15
C ILE A 439 -10.12 15.93 4.86
N ALA A 440 -8.83 15.75 5.15
CA ALA A 440 -7.97 16.74 5.77
C ALA A 440 -7.00 17.33 4.74
N GLY A 441 -7.04 18.64 4.58
CA GLY A 441 -6.13 19.42 3.73
C GLY A 441 -6.01 20.84 4.27
N VAL A 442 -6.12 21.85 3.40
CA VAL A 442 -6.23 23.27 3.85
C VAL A 442 -7.49 23.49 4.70
N SER A 443 -8.57 22.79 4.36
CA SER A 443 -9.76 22.65 5.19
C SER A 443 -9.96 21.18 5.54
N THR A 444 -10.56 20.94 6.71
CA THR A 444 -10.91 19.59 7.16
C THR A 444 -12.42 19.51 7.34
N ASP A 445 -13.07 18.60 6.63
CA ASP A 445 -14.53 18.41 6.70
C ASP A 445 -14.89 16.94 6.49
N ILE A 446 -16.06 16.54 7.01
CA ILE A 446 -16.65 15.23 6.77
C ILE A 446 -17.41 15.30 5.45
N VAL A 447 -16.92 14.57 4.46
CA VAL A 447 -17.40 14.68 3.07
C VAL A 447 -18.63 13.82 2.83
N THR A 448 -18.85 12.80 3.67
CA THR A 448 -19.99 11.91 3.59
C THR A 448 -21.20 12.38 4.39
N LYS A 449 -21.14 13.56 5.03
CA LYS A 449 -22.21 14.06 5.91
C LYS A 449 -23.57 14.17 5.21
N ASP A 450 -23.57 14.51 3.92
CA ASP A 450 -24.81 14.66 3.14
C ASP A 450 -25.33 13.32 2.61
N LEU A 451 -24.48 12.29 2.57
CA LEU A 451 -24.80 10.95 2.05
C LEU A 451 -25.25 9.99 3.15
N PHE A 452 -24.63 10.05 4.32
CA PHE A 452 -24.83 9.09 5.41
C PHE A 452 -25.19 9.78 6.72
N THR A 453 -26.04 9.13 7.50
CA THR A 453 -26.07 9.34 8.95
C THR A 453 -24.92 8.58 9.61
N GLN A 454 -24.55 8.97 10.84
CA GLN A 454 -23.48 8.29 11.58
C GLN A 454 -23.77 6.79 11.78
N LYS A 455 -25.04 6.41 11.99
CA LYS A 455 -25.44 5.02 12.17
C LYS A 455 -25.23 4.20 10.89
N GLU A 456 -25.69 4.73 9.75
CA GLU A 456 -25.52 4.06 8.45
C GLU A 456 -24.05 3.96 8.04
N TRP A 457 -23.23 4.94 8.42
CA TRP A 457 -21.79 4.88 8.21
C TRP A 457 -21.14 3.77 9.04
N ALA A 458 -21.52 3.62 10.31
CA ALA A 458 -21.03 2.56 11.17
C ALA A 458 -21.43 1.16 10.67
N GLU A 459 -22.59 1.03 10.01
CA GLU A 459 -23.04 -0.23 9.39
C GLU A 459 -22.14 -0.69 8.22
N LEU A 460 -21.34 0.21 7.63
CA LEU A 460 -20.34 -0.18 6.62
C LEU A 460 -19.06 -0.78 7.23
N ASN A 461 -18.93 -0.81 8.56
CA ASN A 461 -17.76 -1.26 9.28
C ASN A 461 -16.44 -0.57 8.84
N PRO A 462 -16.28 0.75 9.14
CA PRO A 462 -15.15 1.56 8.67
C PRO A 462 -13.76 1.07 9.06
N ASP A 463 -13.65 0.24 10.11
CA ASP A 463 -12.40 -0.39 10.54
C ASP A 463 -11.83 -1.39 9.51
N THR A 464 -12.67 -1.87 8.59
CA THR A 464 -12.29 -2.84 7.55
C THR A 464 -11.98 -2.20 6.21
N PHE A 465 -11.98 -0.87 6.13
CA PHE A 465 -11.85 -0.15 4.86
C PHE A 465 -10.48 -0.34 4.21
N ILE A 466 -10.50 -0.57 2.91
CA ILE A 466 -9.33 -0.69 2.05
C ILE A 466 -9.56 0.20 0.84
N ALA A 467 -8.83 1.31 0.73
CA ALA A 467 -9.18 2.36 -0.21
C ALA A 467 -8.00 2.92 -1.00
N ALA A 468 -8.32 3.42 -2.19
CA ALA A 468 -7.43 4.21 -3.02
C ALA A 468 -8.22 5.30 -3.74
N SER A 469 -7.54 6.38 -4.08
CA SER A 469 -8.08 7.44 -4.91
C SER A 469 -7.64 7.24 -6.36
N ALA A 470 -8.58 7.35 -7.30
CA ALA A 470 -8.30 7.40 -8.74
C ALA A 470 -9.30 8.34 -9.41
N ASP A 471 -8.83 9.22 -10.29
CA ASP A 471 -9.65 10.23 -11.00
C ASP A 471 -10.58 11.04 -10.08
N ASN A 472 -10.09 11.49 -8.92
CA ASN A 472 -10.86 12.19 -7.86
C ASN A 472 -12.02 11.39 -7.24
N ARG A 473 -12.10 10.08 -7.50
CA ARG A 473 -13.05 9.17 -6.86
C ARG A 473 -12.37 8.39 -5.75
N TYR A 474 -13.13 8.14 -4.69
CA TYR A 474 -12.74 7.26 -3.61
C TYR A 474 -13.29 5.87 -3.88
N TYR A 475 -12.41 4.92 -4.17
CA TYR A 475 -12.75 3.50 -4.28
C TYR A 475 -12.41 2.85 -2.95
N CYS A 476 -13.37 2.18 -2.33
CA CYS A 476 -13.20 1.57 -1.02
C CYS A 476 -13.85 0.19 -0.95
N GLY A 477 -13.03 -0.81 -0.63
CA GLY A 477 -13.48 -2.13 -0.19
C GLY A 477 -13.81 -2.11 1.29
N TYR A 478 -14.85 -2.84 1.69
CA TYR A 478 -15.29 -2.97 3.07
C TYR A 478 -15.84 -4.37 3.32
N THR A 479 -15.83 -4.82 4.58
CA THR A 479 -16.30 -6.16 4.95
C THR A 479 -17.37 -6.09 6.04
N VAL A 480 -18.53 -6.68 5.76
CA VAL A 480 -19.67 -6.77 6.68
C VAL A 480 -20.19 -8.20 6.64
N ASP A 481 -20.38 -8.83 7.81
CA ASP A 481 -20.89 -10.19 7.94
C ASP A 481 -20.18 -11.21 7.01
N ASP A 482 -18.84 -11.17 7.00
CA ASP A 482 -17.94 -11.98 6.14
C ASP A 482 -18.10 -11.80 4.62
N SER A 483 -18.93 -10.84 4.21
CA SER A 483 -19.09 -10.43 2.81
C SER A 483 -18.27 -9.18 2.53
N SER A 484 -17.30 -9.30 1.64
CA SER A 484 -16.49 -8.17 1.16
C SER A 484 -17.10 -7.59 -0.11
N LEU A 485 -17.32 -6.28 -0.11
CA LEU A 485 -17.87 -5.51 -1.22
C LEU A 485 -17.04 -4.25 -1.43
N MET A 486 -17.25 -3.59 -2.56
CA MET A 486 -16.63 -2.30 -2.85
C MET A 486 -17.71 -1.22 -3.00
N PHE A 487 -17.37 0.03 -2.73
CA PHE A 487 -18.17 1.17 -3.11
C PHE A 487 -17.30 2.26 -3.72
N VAL A 488 -17.95 3.16 -4.45
CA VAL A 488 -17.33 4.33 -5.07
C VAL A 488 -18.07 5.57 -4.59
N ILE A 489 -17.30 6.60 -4.21
CA ILE A 489 -17.80 7.95 -3.93
C ILE A 489 -17.07 8.92 -4.86
N ASP A 490 -17.85 9.68 -5.63
CA ASP A 490 -17.32 10.78 -6.44
C ASP A 490 -17.63 12.12 -5.77
N LYS A 491 -16.60 12.87 -5.35
CA LYS A 491 -16.82 14.16 -4.70
C LYS A 491 -17.29 15.24 -5.68
N ALA A 492 -17.01 15.10 -6.97
CA ALA A 492 -17.40 16.11 -7.96
C ALA A 492 -18.90 16.11 -8.24
N GLU A 493 -19.62 15.04 -7.88
CA GLU A 493 -21.03 14.85 -8.16
C GLU A 493 -21.89 14.77 -6.89
N SER A 494 -23.03 15.45 -6.90
CA SER A 494 -24.05 15.33 -5.85
C SER A 494 -24.72 13.94 -5.93
N ALA A 495 -24.77 13.21 -4.82
CA ALA A 495 -25.38 11.87 -4.72
C ALA A 495 -24.69 10.77 -5.56
N SER A 496 -23.40 10.53 -5.29
CA SER A 496 -22.52 9.66 -6.07
C SER A 496 -22.17 8.32 -5.40
N PHE A 497 -22.84 7.93 -4.31
CA PHE A 497 -22.56 6.63 -3.68
C PHE A 497 -23.06 5.50 -4.59
N ILE A 498 -22.15 4.62 -5.00
CA ILE A 498 -22.44 3.46 -5.85
C ILE A 498 -21.81 2.23 -5.20
N LYS A 499 -22.56 1.14 -5.07
CA LYS A 499 -22.03 -0.14 -4.62
C LYS A 499 -21.47 -0.93 -5.79
N VAL A 500 -20.46 -1.76 -5.52
CA VAL A 500 -19.82 -2.62 -6.51
C VAL A 500 -19.66 -3.99 -5.89
N ASN A 501 -20.22 -4.99 -6.55
CA ASN A 501 -20.20 -6.38 -6.09
C ASN A 501 -18.88 -7.04 -6.48
N GLN A 502 -17.77 -6.51 -5.95
CA GLN A 502 -16.44 -7.10 -6.11
C GLN A 502 -15.84 -7.32 -4.73
N LYS A 503 -15.45 -8.57 -4.46
CA LYS A 503 -14.62 -8.91 -3.31
C LYS A 503 -13.19 -8.51 -3.62
N ILE A 504 -12.60 -7.69 -2.75
CA ILE A 504 -11.21 -7.23 -2.89
C ILE A 504 -10.47 -7.38 -1.56
N THR A 505 -9.20 -7.77 -1.64
CA THR A 505 -8.30 -7.88 -0.49
C THR A 505 -7.28 -6.76 -0.45
N ALA A 506 -7.01 -6.10 -1.58
CA ALA A 506 -6.17 -4.91 -1.70
C ALA A 506 -6.60 -4.06 -2.90
N ILE A 507 -6.32 -2.76 -2.83
CA ILE A 507 -6.55 -1.80 -3.92
C ILE A 507 -5.36 -0.86 -4.01
N TRP A 508 -4.94 -0.54 -5.23
CA TRP A 508 -3.81 0.34 -5.45
C TRP A 508 -3.97 1.13 -6.76
N ALA A 509 -3.82 2.44 -6.69
CA ALA A 509 -3.80 3.30 -7.88
C ALA A 509 -2.34 3.56 -8.28
N ASP A 510 -1.97 3.21 -9.52
CA ASP A 510 -0.62 3.45 -10.02
C ASP A 510 -0.48 4.90 -10.52
N PRO A 511 0.37 5.72 -9.89
CA PRO A 511 0.57 7.10 -10.32
C PRO A 511 1.16 7.22 -11.73
N TRP A 512 1.87 6.19 -12.23
CA TRP A 512 2.57 6.25 -13.51
C TRP A 512 1.66 6.02 -14.71
N THR A 513 0.71 5.10 -14.56
CA THR A 513 -0.24 4.72 -15.62
C THR A 513 -1.61 5.36 -15.43
N GLY A 514 -1.91 5.88 -14.23
CA GLY A 514 -3.24 6.36 -13.86
C GLY A 514 -4.27 5.24 -13.72
N LYS A 515 -3.83 3.97 -13.78
CA LYS A 515 -4.69 2.80 -13.71
C LYS A 515 -4.91 2.36 -12.26
N LEU A 516 -6.10 1.80 -12.01
CA LEU A 516 -6.46 1.23 -10.72
C LEU A 516 -6.33 -0.29 -10.77
N TYR A 517 -5.71 -0.87 -9.75
CA TYR A 517 -5.53 -2.30 -9.62
C TYR A 517 -6.18 -2.79 -8.34
N VAL A 518 -6.76 -3.99 -8.41
CA VAL A 518 -7.40 -4.67 -7.28
C VAL A 518 -6.83 -6.07 -7.14
N ALA A 519 -6.70 -6.55 -5.91
CA ALA A 519 -6.37 -7.95 -5.65
C ALA A 519 -7.61 -8.70 -5.18
N ALA A 520 -7.79 -9.89 -5.73
CA ALA A 520 -8.82 -10.85 -5.34
C ALA A 520 -8.27 -12.27 -5.58
N ASP A 521 -8.60 -13.20 -4.69
CA ASP A 521 -8.20 -14.62 -4.80
C ASP A 521 -6.71 -14.80 -5.10
N LYS A 522 -5.86 -14.05 -4.38
CA LYS A 522 -4.38 -14.03 -4.52
C LYS A 522 -3.85 -13.61 -5.90
N LYS A 523 -4.70 -13.02 -6.75
CA LYS A 523 -4.35 -12.50 -8.08
C LYS A 523 -4.56 -11.00 -8.13
N ILE A 524 -3.85 -10.35 -9.05
CA ILE A 524 -3.91 -8.90 -9.29
C ILE A 524 -4.63 -8.66 -10.62
N TYR A 525 -5.65 -7.81 -10.58
CA TYR A 525 -6.46 -7.44 -11.72
C TYR A 525 -6.38 -5.94 -11.97
N HIS A 526 -6.38 -5.55 -13.25
CA HIS A 526 -6.64 -4.17 -13.67
C HIS A 526 -8.16 -3.91 -13.57
N TRP A 527 -8.54 -2.96 -12.71
CA TRP A 527 -9.93 -2.59 -12.49
C TRP A 527 -10.55 -2.00 -13.77
N GLU A 528 -11.71 -2.51 -14.18
CA GLU A 528 -12.37 -2.14 -15.44
C GLU A 528 -11.50 -2.31 -16.69
N GLY A 529 -10.51 -3.20 -16.62
CA GLY A 529 -9.54 -3.45 -17.67
C GLY A 529 -10.03 -4.32 -18.82
N ASP A 530 -11.05 -5.15 -18.59
CA ASP A 530 -11.56 -6.08 -19.60
C ASP A 530 -12.73 -5.47 -20.35
N VAL A 531 -12.47 -5.01 -21.58
CA VAL A 531 -13.47 -4.40 -22.45
C VAL A 531 -14.49 -5.44 -22.96
N GLY A 532 -14.14 -6.74 -22.93
CA GLY A 532 -15.01 -7.82 -23.39
C GLY A 532 -16.06 -8.25 -22.37
N THR A 533 -15.85 -7.98 -21.08
CA THR A 533 -16.79 -8.36 -20.02
C THR A 533 -17.41 -7.14 -19.37
N LYS A 534 -18.75 -7.16 -19.22
CA LYS A 534 -19.51 -6.12 -18.55
C LYS A 534 -20.15 -6.68 -17.29
N LEU A 535 -19.96 -6.01 -16.17
CA LEU A 535 -20.66 -6.33 -14.94
C LEU A 535 -22.15 -6.01 -15.09
N SER A 536 -23.00 -6.94 -14.68
CA SER A 536 -24.44 -6.68 -14.60
C SER A 536 -24.69 -5.67 -13.48
N TYR A 537 -25.30 -4.54 -13.83
CA TYR A 537 -25.76 -3.54 -12.89
C TYR A 537 -27.17 -3.83 -12.38
N GLU A 538 -27.50 -3.21 -11.25
CA GLU A 538 -28.85 -3.10 -10.73
C GLU A 538 -29.09 -1.65 -10.30
N TRP A 539 -30.17 -1.05 -10.80
CA TRP A 539 -30.59 0.29 -10.44
C TRP A 539 -32.07 0.31 -10.06
N LYS A 540 -32.41 0.82 -8.88
CA LYS A 540 -33.79 0.98 -8.40
C LYS A 540 -34.11 2.44 -8.17
N SER A 541 -35.17 2.94 -8.80
CA SER A 541 -35.63 4.32 -8.66
C SER A 541 -36.15 4.63 -7.26
N LYS A 542 -36.37 5.92 -6.97
CA LYS A 542 -37.19 6.34 -5.81
C LYS A 542 -38.63 5.83 -5.88
N LYS A 543 -39.36 6.03 -4.77
CA LYS A 543 -40.83 5.91 -4.74
C LYS A 543 -41.47 7.14 -5.38
N PHE A 544 -42.02 6.97 -6.58
CA PHE A 544 -42.84 8.00 -7.21
C PHE A 544 -44.24 7.95 -6.62
N ILE A 545 -44.59 8.95 -5.81
CA ILE A 545 -45.92 9.08 -5.20
C ILE A 545 -46.81 9.87 -6.15
N THR A 546 -47.96 9.32 -6.49
CA THR A 546 -48.95 9.94 -7.37
C THR A 546 -50.12 10.46 -6.55
N ALA A 547 -50.60 11.68 -6.82
CA ALA A 547 -51.66 12.31 -6.01
C ALA A 547 -53.00 11.53 -6.09
N PRO A 548 -53.48 11.10 -7.27
CA PRO A 548 -54.42 10.00 -7.37
C PRO A 548 -53.69 8.65 -7.59
N PRO A 549 -54.23 7.53 -7.08
CA PRO A 549 -53.78 6.19 -7.45
C PRO A 549 -53.98 5.96 -8.96
N ILE A 550 -52.89 5.70 -9.69
CA ILE A 550 -52.93 5.50 -11.15
C ILE A 550 -52.41 4.12 -11.57
N ASN A 551 -52.81 3.71 -12.76
CA ASN A 551 -52.29 2.51 -13.42
C ASN A 551 -51.43 2.94 -14.62
N TYR A 552 -50.17 2.53 -14.63
CA TYR A 552 -49.31 2.71 -15.80
C TYR A 552 -49.48 1.52 -16.74
N GLY A 553 -50.23 1.72 -17.82
CA GLY A 553 -50.51 0.67 -18.81
C GLY A 553 -49.45 0.50 -19.89
N ALA A 554 -48.47 1.39 -19.99
CA ALA A 554 -47.41 1.30 -21.00
C ALA A 554 -46.06 1.84 -20.51
N ALA A 555 -44.98 1.22 -21.00
CA ALA A 555 -43.60 1.63 -20.74
C ALA A 555 -42.75 1.63 -22.03
N LYS A 556 -41.76 2.50 -22.07
CA LYS A 556 -40.70 2.53 -23.08
C LYS A 556 -39.36 2.74 -22.38
N ILE A 557 -38.34 2.01 -22.82
CA ILE A 557 -36.98 2.10 -22.28
C ILE A 557 -36.05 2.45 -23.44
N ASP A 558 -35.35 3.56 -23.30
CA ASP A 558 -34.38 4.02 -24.28
C ASP A 558 -33.01 3.40 -23.93
N ALA A 559 -32.74 2.21 -24.46
CA ALA A 559 -31.53 1.43 -24.24
C ALA A 559 -30.77 1.15 -25.55
N ASP A 560 -29.45 1.02 -25.45
CA ASP A 560 -28.53 0.82 -26.57
C ASP A 560 -27.95 -0.59 -26.52
N PHE A 561 -28.43 -1.46 -27.42
CA PHE A 561 -28.10 -2.89 -27.52
C PHE A 561 -27.01 -3.18 -28.57
N ASP A 562 -26.33 -2.14 -29.06
CA ASP A 562 -25.27 -2.32 -30.05
C ASP A 562 -23.97 -2.74 -29.34
N MET A 563 -23.50 -3.97 -29.63
CA MET A 563 -22.19 -4.43 -29.19
C MET A 563 -21.08 -3.85 -30.06
N THR A 564 -20.02 -3.34 -29.44
CA THR A 564 -18.82 -2.87 -30.16
C THR A 564 -18.02 -4.04 -30.75
N GLU A 565 -17.20 -3.79 -31.77
CA GLU A 565 -16.33 -4.83 -32.37
C GLU A 565 -15.35 -5.45 -31.34
N ALA A 566 -14.90 -4.65 -30.37
CA ALA A 566 -14.06 -5.12 -29.27
C ALA A 566 -14.81 -6.08 -28.33
N GLU A 567 -16.10 -5.84 -28.08
CA GLU A 567 -16.94 -6.69 -27.24
C GLU A 567 -17.27 -8.01 -27.94
N GLN A 568 -17.56 -7.97 -29.25
CA GLN A 568 -17.81 -9.17 -30.05
C GLN A 568 -16.56 -10.06 -30.15
N SER A 569 -15.39 -9.44 -30.36
CA SER A 569 -14.12 -10.17 -30.41
C SER A 569 -13.70 -10.70 -29.03
N GLY A 570 -13.95 -9.97 -27.94
CA GLY A 570 -13.73 -10.44 -26.56
C GLY A 570 -14.62 -11.63 -26.21
N ALA A 571 -15.92 -11.56 -26.51
CA ALA A 571 -16.86 -12.66 -26.29
C ALA A 571 -16.49 -13.90 -27.11
N SER A 572 -16.09 -13.72 -28.37
CA SER A 572 -15.60 -14.82 -29.23
C SER A 572 -14.32 -15.43 -28.67
N SER A 573 -13.37 -14.60 -28.21
CA SER A 573 -12.10 -15.06 -27.64
C SER A 573 -12.29 -15.84 -26.34
N SER A 574 -13.21 -15.41 -25.47
CA SER A 574 -13.57 -16.13 -24.24
C SER A 574 -14.22 -17.47 -24.55
N GLN A 575 -15.13 -17.50 -25.54
CA GLN A 575 -15.73 -18.74 -26.02
C GLN A 575 -14.67 -19.68 -26.61
N ASP A 576 -13.74 -19.18 -27.43
CA ASP A 576 -12.65 -19.95 -28.01
C ASP A 576 -11.69 -20.51 -26.94
N ALA A 577 -11.40 -19.74 -25.89
CA ALA A 577 -10.57 -20.18 -24.77
C ALA A 577 -11.22 -21.33 -23.99
N ILE A 578 -12.52 -21.26 -23.72
CA ILE A 578 -13.27 -22.35 -23.06
C ILE A 578 -13.37 -23.57 -23.97
N ILE A 579 -13.57 -23.39 -25.29
CA ILE A 579 -13.49 -24.48 -26.26
C ILE A 579 -12.12 -25.16 -26.19
N ALA A 580 -11.03 -24.39 -26.15
CA ALA A 580 -9.68 -24.92 -26.07
C ALA A 580 -9.41 -25.66 -24.73
N ALA A 581 -9.89 -25.12 -23.61
CA ALA A 581 -9.77 -25.74 -22.29
C ALA A 581 -10.56 -27.06 -22.21
N ASN A 582 -11.82 -27.06 -22.65
CA ASN A 582 -12.64 -28.27 -22.72
C ASN A 582 -12.04 -29.29 -23.70
N GLN A 583 -11.47 -28.85 -24.83
CA GLN A 583 -10.73 -29.73 -25.74
C GLN A 583 -9.49 -30.36 -25.10
N ALA A 584 -8.76 -29.61 -24.27
CA ALA A 584 -7.63 -30.14 -23.52
C ALA A 584 -8.07 -31.22 -22.53
N LEU A 585 -9.15 -30.98 -21.76
CA LEU A 585 -9.75 -31.96 -20.84
C LEU A 585 -10.24 -33.21 -21.57
N MET A 586 -10.93 -33.04 -22.70
CA MET A 586 -11.37 -34.16 -23.55
C MET A 586 -10.18 -34.96 -24.11
N THR A 587 -9.06 -34.30 -24.40
CA THR A 587 -7.87 -34.96 -24.97
C THR A 587 -7.05 -35.67 -23.89
N SER A 588 -6.96 -35.13 -22.67
CA SER A 588 -6.32 -35.78 -21.54
C SER A 588 -7.16 -36.89 -20.92
N GLY A 589 -8.48 -36.92 -21.20
CA GLY A 589 -9.41 -37.87 -20.59
C GLY A 589 -9.71 -37.54 -19.12
N GLU A 590 -9.43 -36.30 -18.69
CA GLU A 590 -9.65 -35.80 -17.33
C GLU A 590 -10.98 -35.04 -17.24
N THR A 591 -12.00 -35.52 -17.96
CA THR A 591 -13.35 -34.96 -17.95
C THR A 591 -14.07 -35.21 -16.64
N ASN A 592 -13.57 -36.14 -15.82
CA ASN A 592 -14.11 -36.50 -14.50
C ASN A 592 -15.61 -36.89 -14.56
N ASP A 593 -16.04 -37.48 -15.67
CA ASP A 593 -17.41 -37.93 -15.95
C ASP A 593 -17.62 -39.43 -15.64
N GLY A 594 -16.60 -40.11 -15.11
CA GLY A 594 -16.62 -41.53 -14.78
C GLY A 594 -17.23 -41.85 -13.42
N LEU A 595 -18.02 -42.92 -13.35
CA LEU A 595 -18.59 -43.48 -12.10
C LEU A 595 -17.54 -43.95 -11.08
N ALA A 596 -16.27 -44.06 -11.47
CA ALA A 596 -15.16 -44.56 -10.65
C ALA A 596 -13.99 -43.57 -10.54
N ASP A 597 -14.18 -42.30 -10.92
CA ASP A 597 -13.14 -41.27 -10.81
C ASP A 597 -12.88 -40.88 -9.34
N GLN A 598 -11.69 -40.33 -9.09
CA GLN A 598 -11.18 -40.04 -7.75
C GLN A 598 -11.99 -38.95 -7.02
N TYR A 599 -12.79 -38.17 -7.75
CA TYR A 599 -13.50 -36.96 -7.30
C TYR A 599 -15.01 -37.18 -7.04
N LEU A 600 -15.36 -38.29 -6.36
CA LEU A 600 -16.76 -38.61 -6.07
C LEU A 600 -17.40 -37.57 -5.12
N GLY A 601 -18.35 -36.78 -5.63
CA GLY A 601 -19.10 -35.78 -4.86
C GLY A 601 -18.60 -34.32 -4.97
N GLU A 602 -17.63 -34.04 -5.84
CA GLU A 602 -17.26 -32.65 -6.20
C GLU A 602 -18.17 -32.04 -7.28
N TYR A 603 -18.77 -32.88 -8.12
CA TYR A 603 -19.63 -32.47 -9.23
C TYR A 603 -21.07 -32.99 -9.05
N GLU A 604 -22.05 -32.31 -9.68
CA GLU A 604 -23.45 -32.73 -9.65
C GLU A 604 -23.64 -34.11 -10.31
N ILE A 605 -24.71 -34.84 -9.95
CA ILE A 605 -24.99 -36.14 -10.57
C ILE A 605 -25.27 -35.95 -12.07
N GLY A 606 -24.35 -36.43 -12.92
CA GLY A 606 -24.37 -36.23 -14.36
C GLY A 606 -23.64 -34.98 -14.86
N GLY A 607 -22.89 -34.29 -13.98
CA GLY A 607 -21.96 -33.21 -14.33
C GLY A 607 -20.54 -33.72 -14.61
N ASP A 608 -19.68 -32.82 -15.06
CA ASP A 608 -18.28 -33.08 -15.45
C ASP A 608 -17.38 -31.87 -15.10
N ALA A 609 -16.09 -31.97 -15.45
CA ALA A 609 -15.12 -30.87 -15.29
C ALA A 609 -15.14 -29.83 -16.42
N MET A 610 -16.03 -29.96 -17.42
CA MET A 610 -16.08 -29.03 -18.54
C MET A 610 -16.81 -27.74 -18.17
N GLU A 611 -16.33 -26.61 -18.69
CA GLU A 611 -16.99 -25.33 -18.51
C GLU A 611 -18.05 -25.10 -19.60
N ALA A 612 -19.20 -24.53 -19.22
CA ALA A 612 -20.25 -24.20 -20.18
C ALA A 612 -19.81 -23.08 -21.13
N LEU A 613 -20.12 -23.23 -22.42
CA LEU A 613 -19.81 -22.21 -23.42
C LEU A 613 -20.62 -20.92 -23.18
N PRO A 614 -19.96 -19.76 -23.02
CA PRO A 614 -20.67 -18.51 -22.84
C PRO A 614 -21.40 -18.11 -24.14
N PRO A 615 -22.57 -17.45 -24.04
CA PRO A 615 -23.29 -16.95 -25.20
C PRO A 615 -22.53 -15.80 -25.88
N LEU A 616 -22.57 -15.76 -27.22
CA LEU A 616 -21.92 -14.72 -28.02
C LEU A 616 -22.60 -13.33 -27.91
N SER A 617 -23.85 -13.29 -27.46
CA SER A 617 -24.56 -12.05 -27.11
C SER A 617 -24.65 -11.96 -25.59
N ILE A 618 -23.88 -11.03 -25.03
CA ILE A 618 -23.82 -10.78 -23.58
C ILE A 618 -24.86 -9.77 -23.13
N ASP A 619 -25.39 -8.95 -24.04
CA ASP A 619 -26.28 -7.85 -23.71
C ASP A 619 -27.66 -8.33 -23.24
N SER A 620 -27.99 -8.03 -22.00
CA SER A 620 -29.26 -8.33 -21.36
C SER A 620 -29.75 -7.14 -20.56
N LEU A 621 -31.04 -6.86 -20.65
CA LEU A 621 -31.69 -5.82 -19.86
C LEU A 621 -33.05 -6.31 -19.37
N GLN A 622 -33.19 -6.40 -18.07
CA GLN A 622 -34.44 -6.70 -17.39
C GLN A 622 -35.03 -5.43 -16.79
N PHE A 623 -36.31 -5.21 -17.08
CA PHE A 623 -37.14 -4.19 -16.46
C PHE A 623 -38.09 -4.85 -15.45
N GLN A 624 -38.18 -4.27 -14.26
CA GLN A 624 -39.20 -4.62 -13.28
C GLN A 624 -40.00 -3.40 -12.84
N LEU A 625 -41.31 -3.57 -12.76
CA LEU A 625 -42.24 -2.60 -12.21
C LEU A 625 -42.69 -3.05 -10.82
N TRP A 626 -42.43 -2.21 -9.83
CA TRP A 626 -42.89 -2.38 -8.48
C TRP A 626 -43.99 -1.35 -8.17
N ALA A 627 -45.10 -1.81 -7.62
CA ALA A 627 -46.22 -0.97 -7.25
C ALA A 627 -46.70 -1.33 -5.85
N ASP A 628 -46.81 -0.34 -4.97
CA ASP A 628 -47.11 -0.51 -3.54
C ASP A 628 -46.20 -1.51 -2.82
N GLY A 629 -44.92 -1.52 -3.20
CA GLY A 629 -43.91 -2.43 -2.63
C GLY A 629 -44.00 -3.89 -3.10
N GLN A 630 -44.86 -4.20 -4.07
CA GLN A 630 -44.94 -5.54 -4.68
C GLN A 630 -44.49 -5.52 -6.14
N LEU A 631 -43.75 -6.55 -6.55
CA LEU A 631 -43.42 -6.79 -7.95
C LEU A 631 -44.70 -7.07 -8.76
N LYS A 632 -44.98 -6.24 -9.76
CA LYS A 632 -46.17 -6.39 -10.63
C LYS A 632 -45.83 -6.92 -12.01
N HIS A 633 -44.66 -6.58 -12.53
CA HIS A 633 -44.26 -6.98 -13.86
C HIS A 633 -42.75 -7.13 -13.96
N THR A 634 -42.29 -8.17 -14.65
CA THR A 634 -40.90 -8.36 -15.05
C THR A 634 -40.88 -8.60 -16.55
N LYS A 635 -39.99 -7.94 -17.27
CA LYS A 635 -39.83 -8.11 -18.70
C LYS A 635 -38.38 -8.02 -19.12
N GLN A 636 -37.95 -8.96 -19.98
CA GLN A 636 -36.70 -8.84 -20.73
C GLN A 636 -36.90 -7.88 -21.90
N VAL A 637 -36.03 -6.88 -21.98
CA VAL A 637 -36.04 -5.79 -22.95
C VAL A 637 -34.97 -6.10 -23.98
N THR A 638 -35.38 -6.29 -25.23
CA THR A 638 -34.48 -6.63 -26.34
C THR A 638 -34.43 -5.54 -27.41
N ASN A 639 -35.24 -4.47 -27.25
CA ASN A 639 -35.31 -3.34 -28.16
C ASN A 639 -35.96 -2.13 -27.47
N THR A 640 -35.90 -0.99 -28.14
CA THR A 640 -36.45 0.30 -27.66
C THR A 640 -37.95 0.49 -27.93
N ARG A 641 -38.66 -0.54 -28.40
CA ARG A 641 -40.10 -0.42 -28.68
C ARG A 641 -40.90 -0.39 -27.38
N ALA A 642 -41.92 0.46 -27.36
CA ALA A 642 -42.86 0.52 -26.25
C ALA A 642 -43.58 -0.83 -26.06
N PHE A 643 -43.91 -1.14 -24.81
CA PHE A 643 -44.64 -2.35 -24.44
C PHE A 643 -45.75 -2.08 -23.43
N ARG A 644 -46.74 -2.97 -23.42
CA ARG A 644 -47.87 -2.88 -22.48
C ARG A 644 -47.48 -3.47 -21.13
N LEU A 645 -47.92 -2.79 -20.08
CA LEU A 645 -47.84 -3.23 -18.69
C LEU A 645 -49.17 -3.88 -18.28
N PRO A 646 -49.17 -4.74 -17.24
CA PRO A 646 -50.39 -5.40 -16.78
C PRO A 646 -51.46 -4.39 -16.32
N GLY A 647 -52.73 -4.70 -16.58
CA GLY A 647 -53.84 -3.91 -16.06
C GLY A 647 -54.23 -4.31 -14.64
N GLY A 648 -55.29 -3.70 -14.10
CA GLY A 648 -55.98 -4.21 -12.91
C GLY A 648 -55.37 -3.84 -11.55
N TYR A 649 -54.36 -2.97 -11.52
CA TYR A 649 -53.89 -2.33 -10.29
C TYR A 649 -54.12 -0.83 -10.36
N LYS A 650 -54.22 -0.18 -9.20
CA LYS A 650 -54.02 1.27 -9.05
C LYS A 650 -53.08 1.42 -7.87
N ALA A 651 -51.98 2.13 -8.06
CA ALA A 651 -50.96 2.23 -7.05
C ALA A 651 -50.74 3.68 -6.65
N ASP A 652 -50.46 3.89 -5.37
CA ASP A 652 -50.11 5.19 -4.81
C ASP A 652 -48.61 5.45 -4.92
N ASN A 653 -47.82 4.37 -4.99
CA ASN A 653 -46.40 4.44 -5.27
C ASN A 653 -45.96 3.49 -6.39
N VAL A 654 -45.03 3.97 -7.20
CA VAL A 654 -44.39 3.21 -8.27
C VAL A 654 -42.88 3.32 -8.17
N GLU A 655 -42.19 2.20 -8.36
CA GLU A 655 -40.73 2.10 -8.43
C GLU A 655 -40.35 1.29 -9.68
N VAL A 656 -39.22 1.64 -10.29
CA VAL A 656 -38.64 0.95 -11.44
C VAL A 656 -37.32 0.32 -11.01
N VAL A 657 -37.12 -0.95 -11.39
CA VAL A 657 -35.81 -1.61 -11.29
C VAL A 657 -35.32 -1.95 -12.70
N LEU A 658 -34.07 -1.60 -12.97
CA LEU A 658 -33.35 -1.97 -14.18
C LEU A 658 -32.16 -2.85 -13.77
N SER A 659 -32.08 -4.04 -14.33
CA SER A 659 -30.96 -4.96 -14.11
C SER A 659 -30.41 -5.44 -15.44
N GLY A 660 -29.11 -5.33 -15.67
CA GLY A 660 -28.53 -5.74 -16.94
C GLY A 660 -27.15 -5.16 -17.18
N ASN A 661 -26.67 -5.25 -18.42
CA ASN A 661 -25.34 -4.77 -18.82
C ASN A 661 -25.38 -3.90 -20.08
N VAL A 662 -26.52 -3.23 -20.30
CA VAL A 662 -26.81 -2.42 -21.50
C VAL A 662 -26.90 -0.95 -21.09
N LYS A 663 -26.42 -0.03 -21.92
CA LYS A 663 -26.55 1.41 -21.65
C LYS A 663 -28.02 1.83 -21.72
N VAL A 664 -28.52 2.52 -20.69
CA VAL A 664 -29.88 3.07 -20.64
C VAL A 664 -29.84 4.58 -20.46
N THR A 665 -30.53 5.31 -21.33
CA THR A 665 -30.59 6.78 -21.34
C THR A 665 -31.87 7.33 -20.69
N GLY A 666 -32.92 6.51 -20.61
CA GLY A 666 -34.14 6.89 -19.90
C GLY A 666 -35.22 5.82 -19.89
N VAL A 667 -36.17 6.01 -18.98
CA VAL A 667 -37.39 5.19 -18.85
C VAL A 667 -38.60 6.11 -18.91
N VAL A 668 -39.57 5.79 -19.75
CA VAL A 668 -40.83 6.52 -19.86
C VAL A 668 -41.99 5.59 -19.49
N LEU A 669 -42.83 6.04 -18.57
CA LEU A 669 -44.04 5.35 -18.14
C LEU A 669 -45.26 6.22 -18.41
N ALA A 670 -46.32 5.64 -18.95
CA ALA A 670 -47.59 6.33 -19.19
C ALA A 670 -48.79 5.44 -18.89
N GLU A 671 -49.94 6.06 -18.59
CA GLU A 671 -51.22 5.35 -18.40
C GLU A 671 -51.64 4.57 -19.65
N THR A 672 -51.34 5.08 -20.85
CA THR A 672 -51.72 4.46 -22.12
C THR A 672 -50.60 4.52 -23.15
N MET A 673 -50.68 3.66 -24.18
CA MET A 673 -49.76 3.68 -25.32
C MET A 673 -49.81 5.00 -26.12
N ASP A 674 -50.94 5.70 -26.15
CA ASP A 674 -51.02 7.02 -26.80
C ASP A 674 -50.43 8.12 -25.92
N GLY A 675 -50.50 7.96 -24.59
CA GLY A 675 -49.80 8.83 -23.65
C GLY A 675 -48.27 8.78 -23.81
N LEU A 676 -47.71 7.62 -24.17
CA LEU A 676 -46.28 7.47 -24.50
C LEU A 676 -45.85 8.25 -25.74
N LYS A 677 -46.76 8.59 -26.67
CA LYS A 677 -46.41 9.39 -27.85
C LYS A 677 -46.30 10.88 -27.55
N GLN A 678 -46.88 11.33 -26.43
CA GLN A 678 -46.93 12.73 -26.02
C GLN A 678 -45.81 13.09 -25.02
N ALA A 679 -45.08 12.09 -24.52
CA ALA A 679 -44.03 12.19 -23.50
C ALA A 679 -42.68 11.80 -24.09
#